data_AF-A0A9R1V7A3-F1
#
_entry.id   AF-A0A9R1V7A3-F1
#
_cell.length_a   1.000
_cell.length_b   1.000
_cell.length_c   1.000
_cell.angle_alpha   90.00
_cell.angle_beta   90.00
_cell.angle_gamma   90.00
#
_symmetry.space_group_name_H-M   'P 1'
#
loop_
_entity.id
_entity.type
_entity.pdbx_description
1 polymer ?
#
loop_
_entity_poly.entity_id
_entity_poly.type
_entity_poly.pdbx_seq_one_letter_code
_entity_poly.pdbx_strand_id
1 'polypeptide(L)'
;MIMDIYGRSEHDPEFKVLEASCPNITTEYLSSLWNLVYQSRQQNQYSKPMPWIGMYIALASLLCVLAMVADLLHGLRNRKLWFPCKYFTLNAASLTVIGVAIKLPMDLTTLMPGAIDQATKLGSMSFMCTMMANLLPSLATMNDKELVSNMIAVVVLVISLVVNFCIQLDTGILFYISEGAFFSYKTPFLFKFSYVAGWVVPILMLLIIYACSSLAILKSKQILESKYQTANQTALKDLVLPDGRLTVAKLKEYVTKYWIMAGTGSPQFLTVCSISTSASGVICAASTGFFISLMIYRFPRVGHQEDYKSDYKWSMVVIFVIQSIGVILGTIAPLARCFATLSFDLSIKWIWKHVKICEVESYRTQKLYDWKYSFIPFLSGGRKCKIVIQHLKIQSIILCVGFQKTVLVACKMINMITILFMIFVLFCRSCWKWLKAIMFSTSCHTLGEQPNEHLGKDEDLRGYVLQLHEDLQFTEKTLKRFLKSVNRLILKAEKQPPKNLMKLLSKSHGFEGLAKFNSNHVPSLLPKEYVNCWSLPLVTLTSIAMSLPNIEKDMVDCLLNGVSEALLYVTLVEESLNASDHDHVSIQKAAETLWVDVEVYHKWLGTKLPSPKSKVNTPREILQWLRDKAKRKVNKVESMDIRSRSYGSKYMSICANSMYRIAETILLNYHDNIEQVSQDKLFAHVSSMIADIIAACVTNLPQVILMKCRESVIEKREASVQAAAQLLGETAEIIITLQEHELPRLNPDELAFIDKWSGGDDGCVGTESNGDETWLKKEEKAKKKTAKLFVVDKAQKKRLERKPGLEAKRKKRMLRNQGLEGGRKVVKLTGAEIGRLVFIFSLIFFDIISLAGKEFGIVHIA
;
A
#
# COMPACT_ATOMS: atom_id res chain seq x y z
N MET A 1 64.09 11.04 16.61
CA MET A 1 62.77 11.68 16.87
C MET A 1 61.57 10.75 16.57
N ILE A 2 61.70 9.42 16.70
CA ILE A 2 60.57 8.43 16.73
C ILE A 2 60.68 7.54 18.00
N MET A 3 61.62 7.83 18.92
CA MET A 3 61.74 7.10 20.20
C MET A 3 61.11 7.83 21.40
N ASP A 4 60.86 9.14 21.33
CA ASP A 4 60.41 9.90 22.52
C ASP A 4 58.89 9.93 22.78
N ILE A 5 58.08 9.25 21.95
CA ILE A 5 56.63 9.10 22.23
C ILE A 5 56.34 7.84 23.07
N TYR A 6 57.32 6.95 23.27
CA TYR A 6 57.17 5.68 24.01
C TYR A 6 57.49 5.74 25.51
N GLY A 7 57.71 6.92 26.08
CA GLY A 7 58.02 7.11 27.51
C GLY A 7 56.89 6.78 28.51
N ARG A 8 55.87 5.99 28.11
CA ARG A 8 54.76 5.58 28.98
C ARG A 8 54.65 4.04 29.16
N SER A 9 55.49 3.22 28.52
CA SER A 9 55.38 1.74 28.64
C SER A 9 56.11 1.13 29.84
N GLU A 10 57.20 1.74 30.34
CA GLU A 10 58.01 1.20 31.46
C GLU A 10 57.31 1.27 32.84
N HIS A 11 56.15 1.92 32.93
CA HIS A 11 55.39 2.08 34.18
C HIS A 11 54.07 1.29 34.21
N ASP A 12 53.75 0.54 33.15
CA ASP A 12 52.61 -0.38 33.19
C ASP A 12 53.02 -1.62 34.01
N PRO A 13 52.32 -1.94 35.13
CA PRO A 13 52.67 -3.06 35.99
C PRO A 13 52.69 -4.40 35.26
N GLU A 14 51.99 -4.53 34.13
CA GLU A 14 51.98 -5.76 33.35
C GLU A 14 53.11 -5.88 32.33
N PHE A 15 53.67 -4.75 31.85
CA PHE A 15 54.91 -4.77 31.05
C PHE A 15 56.05 -5.37 31.89
N LYS A 16 56.10 -5.00 33.17
CA LYS A 16 57.03 -5.57 34.15
C LYS A 16 56.80 -7.06 34.41
N VAL A 17 55.57 -7.55 34.35
CA VAL A 17 55.25 -8.99 34.44
C VAL A 17 55.71 -9.74 33.20
N LEU A 18 55.54 -9.15 32.01
CA LEU A 18 55.99 -9.72 30.75
C LEU A 18 57.52 -9.78 30.66
N GLU A 19 58.20 -8.72 31.12
CA GLU A 19 59.64 -8.62 31.26
C GLU A 19 60.19 -9.64 32.27
N ALA A 20 59.53 -9.81 33.42
CA ALA A 20 59.90 -10.82 34.42
C ALA A 20 59.69 -12.27 33.95
N SER A 21 58.74 -12.52 33.04
CA SER A 21 58.42 -13.86 32.53
C SER A 21 59.35 -14.31 31.40
N CYS A 22 60.08 -13.40 30.77
CA CYS A 22 60.91 -13.65 29.59
C CYS A 22 62.33 -13.04 29.72
N PRO A 23 63.15 -13.50 30.71
CA PRO A 23 64.40 -12.82 31.08
C PRO A 23 65.54 -12.89 30.05
N ASN A 24 65.44 -13.74 29.01
CA ASN A 24 66.51 -14.00 28.03
C ASN A 24 66.24 -13.43 26.63
N ILE A 25 65.30 -12.48 26.50
CA ILE A 25 64.83 -11.96 25.22
C ILE A 25 65.31 -10.51 25.03
N THR A 26 65.72 -10.14 23.81
CA THR A 26 66.14 -8.76 23.50
C THR A 26 65.00 -7.76 23.71
N THR A 27 65.32 -6.58 24.23
CA THR A 27 64.36 -5.48 24.49
C THR A 27 63.52 -5.11 23.27
N GLU A 28 64.09 -5.24 22.06
CA GLU A 28 63.39 -5.00 20.79
C GLU A 28 62.29 -6.05 20.52
N TYR A 29 62.55 -7.33 20.82
CA TYR A 29 61.55 -8.38 20.70
C TYR A 29 60.48 -8.28 21.80
N LEU A 30 60.87 -7.87 23.00
CA LEU A 30 59.96 -7.67 24.12
C LEU A 30 58.99 -6.50 23.86
N SER A 31 59.48 -5.41 23.24
CA SER A 31 58.66 -4.30 22.73
C SER A 31 57.69 -4.73 21.61
N SER A 32 58.15 -5.58 20.68
CA SER A 32 57.28 -6.16 19.64
C SER A 32 56.17 -7.03 20.24
N LEU A 33 56.50 -7.86 21.24
CA LEU A 33 55.55 -8.73 21.91
C LEU A 33 54.55 -7.93 22.76
N TRP A 34 55.01 -6.88 23.44
CA TRP A 34 54.14 -5.94 24.13
C TRP A 34 53.19 -5.22 23.18
N ASN A 35 53.65 -4.78 22.01
CA ASN A 35 52.79 -4.19 20.99
C ASN A 35 51.70 -5.16 20.53
N LEU A 36 52.02 -6.44 20.34
CA LEU A 36 51.03 -7.47 19.99
C LEU A 36 50.02 -7.72 21.12
N VAL A 37 50.48 -7.79 22.37
CA VAL A 37 49.63 -7.97 23.56
C VAL A 37 48.71 -6.75 23.77
N TYR A 38 49.27 -5.54 23.63
CA TYR A 38 48.53 -4.28 23.73
C TYR A 38 47.48 -4.16 22.61
N GLN A 39 47.83 -4.48 21.36
CA GLN A 39 46.90 -4.53 20.24
C GLN A 39 45.79 -5.57 20.47
N SER A 40 46.13 -6.76 20.96
CA SER A 40 45.16 -7.82 21.31
C SER A 40 44.21 -7.37 22.43
N ARG A 41 44.72 -6.70 23.46
CA ARG A 41 43.91 -6.14 24.55
C ARG A 41 42.98 -5.03 24.05
N GLN A 42 43.47 -4.12 23.23
CA GLN A 42 42.64 -3.08 22.61
C GLN A 42 41.53 -3.71 21.76
N GLN A 43 41.85 -4.71 20.94
CA GLN A 43 40.87 -5.45 20.15
C GLN A 43 39.81 -6.12 21.04
N ASN A 44 40.22 -6.76 22.13
CA ASN A 44 39.30 -7.36 23.11
C ASN A 44 38.43 -6.32 23.82
N GLN A 45 38.91 -5.10 24.00
CA GLN A 45 38.11 -4.01 24.57
C GLN A 45 37.08 -3.47 23.58
N TYR A 46 37.46 -3.33 22.30
CA TYR A 46 36.57 -2.91 21.22
C TYR A 46 35.55 -3.98 20.82
N SER A 47 35.80 -5.26 21.08
CA SER A 47 34.87 -6.36 20.78
C SER A 47 33.80 -6.60 21.87
N LYS A 48 33.95 -6.03 23.08
CA LYS A 48 32.95 -6.13 24.17
C LYS A 48 31.50 -5.83 23.76
N PRO A 49 31.18 -4.80 22.95
CA PRO A 49 29.81 -4.53 22.53
C PRO A 49 29.30 -5.44 21.40
N MET A 50 30.16 -6.21 20.72
CA MET A 50 29.78 -7.00 19.54
C MET A 50 28.64 -8.02 19.79
N PRO A 51 28.58 -8.73 20.93
CA PRO A 51 27.43 -9.60 21.23
C PRO A 51 26.11 -8.85 21.34
N TRP A 52 26.11 -7.62 21.89
CA TRP A 52 24.92 -6.78 21.95
C TRP A 52 24.51 -6.28 20.56
N ILE A 53 25.48 -5.92 19.70
CA ILE A 53 25.23 -5.63 18.28
C ILE A 53 24.57 -6.83 17.60
N GLY A 54 25.05 -8.04 17.88
CA GLY A 54 24.43 -9.28 17.39
C GLY A 54 22.98 -9.46 17.85
N MET A 55 22.65 -9.09 19.09
CA MET A 55 21.26 -9.10 19.58
C MET A 55 20.37 -8.11 18.84
N TYR A 56 20.88 -6.91 18.48
CA TYR A 56 20.13 -5.97 17.64
C TYR A 56 19.85 -6.56 16.24
N ILE A 57 20.83 -7.26 15.65
CA ILE A 57 20.66 -7.94 14.36
C ILE A 57 19.60 -9.04 14.46
N ALA A 58 19.65 -9.84 15.54
CA ALA A 58 18.68 -10.90 15.81
C ALA A 58 17.26 -10.34 15.96
N LEU A 59 17.08 -9.26 16.74
CA LEU A 59 15.78 -8.61 16.96
C LEU A 59 15.23 -8.01 15.66
N ALA A 60 16.06 -7.31 14.88
CA ALA A 60 15.67 -6.77 13.58
C ALA A 60 15.26 -7.90 12.61
N SER A 61 16.03 -8.99 12.59
CA SER A 61 15.70 -10.19 11.79
C SER A 61 14.36 -10.79 12.20
N LEU A 62 14.09 -10.90 13.52
CA LEU A 62 12.83 -11.41 14.04
C LEU A 62 11.63 -10.56 13.61
N LEU A 63 11.75 -9.23 13.64
CA LEU A 63 10.71 -8.32 13.15
C LEU A 63 10.41 -8.55 11.67
N CYS A 64 11.43 -8.73 10.83
CA CYS A 64 11.24 -9.09 9.42
C CYS A 64 10.52 -10.44 9.26
N VAL A 65 10.88 -11.45 10.05
CA VAL A 65 10.23 -12.76 10.01
C VAL A 65 8.76 -12.67 10.41
N LEU A 66 8.45 -11.99 11.51
CA LEU A 66 7.07 -11.81 11.98
C LEU A 66 6.21 -11.10 10.93
N ALA A 67 6.74 -10.05 10.29
CA ALA A 67 6.03 -9.35 9.22
C ALA A 67 5.77 -10.25 8.00
N MET A 68 6.76 -11.04 7.55
CA MET A 68 6.58 -12.00 6.45
C MET A 68 5.54 -13.09 6.79
N VAL A 69 5.57 -13.61 8.02
CA VAL A 69 4.60 -14.62 8.48
C VAL A 69 3.20 -14.04 8.61
N ALA A 70 3.06 -12.79 9.07
CA ALA A 70 1.77 -12.11 9.13
C ALA A 70 1.13 -11.98 7.74
N ASP A 71 1.91 -11.65 6.71
CA ASP A 71 1.45 -11.63 5.31
C ASP A 71 1.04 -13.02 4.80
N LEU A 72 1.81 -14.05 5.15
CA LEU A 72 1.48 -15.44 4.82
C LEU A 72 0.13 -15.85 5.45
N LEU A 73 -0.06 -15.59 6.75
CA LEU A 73 -1.30 -15.90 7.47
C LEU A 73 -2.49 -15.09 6.94
N HIS A 74 -2.27 -13.82 6.58
CA HIS A 74 -3.30 -12.97 6.01
C HIS A 74 -3.77 -13.47 4.64
N GLY A 75 -2.84 -13.90 3.77
CA GLY A 75 -3.18 -14.52 2.48
C GLY A 75 -3.96 -15.82 2.64
N LEU A 76 -3.56 -16.69 3.57
CA LEU A 76 -4.28 -17.94 3.88
C LEU A 76 -5.71 -17.66 4.39
N ARG A 77 -5.85 -16.75 5.36
CA ARG A 77 -7.15 -16.41 5.98
C ARG A 77 -8.14 -15.86 4.95
N ASN A 78 -7.65 -15.04 4.01
CA ASN A 78 -8.47 -14.44 2.97
C ASN A 78 -8.62 -15.32 1.72
N ARG A 79 -8.05 -16.54 1.72
CA ARG A 79 -8.01 -17.46 0.57
C ARG A 79 -7.46 -16.80 -0.71
N LYS A 80 -6.59 -15.80 -0.56
CA LYS A 80 -5.87 -15.15 -1.65
C LYS A 80 -4.55 -15.92 -1.86
N LEU A 81 -4.54 -16.88 -2.79
CA LEU A 81 -3.38 -17.74 -3.10
C LEU A 81 -2.13 -16.97 -3.56
N TRP A 82 -2.29 -15.70 -3.88
CA TRP A 82 -1.24 -14.81 -4.37
C TRP A 82 -0.57 -14.00 -3.24
N PHE A 83 -0.99 -14.18 -1.98
CA PHE A 83 -0.38 -13.62 -0.76
C PHE A 83 -0.05 -12.12 -0.88
N PRO A 84 -1.03 -11.21 -0.72
CA PRO A 84 -0.77 -9.77 -0.77
C PRO A 84 0.18 -9.35 0.35
N CYS A 85 1.10 -8.44 0.06
CA CYS A 85 2.01 -7.87 1.07
C CYS A 85 1.32 -6.67 1.70
N LYS A 86 0.90 -6.80 2.96
CA LYS A 86 0.25 -5.75 3.75
C LYS A 86 1.09 -5.33 4.95
N TYR A 87 1.76 -6.28 5.59
CA TYR A 87 2.57 -6.06 6.79
C TYR A 87 4.06 -5.90 6.44
N PHE A 88 4.60 -6.70 5.53
CA PHE A 88 5.98 -6.58 5.07
C PHE A 88 6.05 -5.76 3.79
N THR A 89 5.89 -4.44 3.95
CA THR A 89 5.93 -3.45 2.86
C THR A 89 7.26 -2.72 2.83
N LEU A 90 7.79 -2.46 1.64
CA LEU A 90 9.01 -1.68 1.48
C LEU A 90 8.71 -0.19 1.70
N ASN A 91 9.29 0.39 2.74
CA ASN A 91 9.23 1.81 3.07
C ASN A 91 10.51 2.19 3.83
N ALA A 92 10.67 3.47 4.20
CA ALA A 92 11.86 3.92 4.91
C ALA A 92 12.10 3.13 6.22
N ALA A 93 11.04 2.86 6.99
CA ALA A 93 11.16 2.11 8.25
C ALA A 93 11.61 0.66 8.00
N SER A 94 10.98 -0.07 7.09
CA SER A 94 11.38 -1.44 6.80
C SER A 94 12.79 -1.48 6.21
N LEU A 95 13.18 -0.56 5.33
CA LEU A 95 14.56 -0.45 4.83
C LEU A 95 15.61 -0.28 5.94
N THR A 96 15.33 0.53 6.97
CA THR A 96 16.24 0.65 8.11
C THR A 96 16.36 -0.65 8.91
N VAL A 97 15.25 -1.33 9.17
CA VAL A 97 15.24 -2.63 9.87
C VAL A 97 15.99 -3.68 9.05
N ILE A 98 15.80 -3.72 7.72
CA ILE A 98 16.53 -4.58 6.80
C ILE A 98 18.03 -4.30 6.89
N GLY A 99 18.43 -3.02 6.85
CA GLY A 99 19.82 -2.59 6.98
C GLY A 99 20.48 -3.10 8.26
N VAL A 100 19.77 -3.07 9.40
CA VAL A 100 20.24 -3.65 10.65
C VAL A 100 20.31 -5.18 10.57
N ALA A 101 19.30 -5.85 10.01
CA ALA A 101 19.27 -7.30 9.88
C ALA A 101 20.39 -7.87 8.99
N ILE A 102 20.83 -7.12 7.97
CA ILE A 102 21.94 -7.49 7.09
C ILE A 102 23.30 -6.92 7.54
N LYS A 103 23.40 -6.35 8.74
CA LYS A 103 24.65 -5.78 9.24
C LYS A 103 25.77 -6.83 9.37
N LEU A 104 25.42 -8.08 9.70
CA LEU A 104 26.37 -9.17 9.83
C LEU A 104 27.16 -9.45 8.54
N PRO A 105 26.54 -9.68 7.36
CA PRO A 105 27.29 -9.86 6.11
C PRO A 105 28.00 -8.57 5.63
N MET A 106 27.63 -7.40 6.14
CA MET A 106 28.30 -6.12 5.86
C MET A 106 29.59 -5.91 6.67
N ASP A 107 29.81 -6.68 7.74
CA ASP A 107 30.99 -6.57 8.60
C ASP A 107 32.23 -7.14 7.90
N LEU A 108 33.16 -6.26 7.52
CA LEU A 108 34.43 -6.60 6.88
C LEU A 108 35.55 -6.93 7.86
N THR A 109 35.43 -6.52 9.12
CA THR A 109 36.53 -6.48 10.08
C THR A 109 36.57 -7.69 10.99
N THR A 110 35.42 -8.30 11.26
CA THR A 110 35.32 -9.41 12.20
C THR A 110 35.62 -10.75 11.52
N LEU A 111 36.57 -11.50 12.08
CA LEU A 111 36.90 -12.87 11.64
C LEU A 111 35.77 -13.85 11.99
N MET A 112 35.53 -14.81 11.08
CA MET A 112 34.49 -15.84 11.24
C MET A 112 35.11 -17.26 11.20
N PRO A 113 35.88 -17.63 12.25
CA PRO A 113 36.62 -18.89 12.25
C PRO A 113 35.75 -20.12 12.53
N GLY A 114 34.64 -19.99 13.27
CA GLY A 114 33.74 -21.10 13.61
C GLY A 114 32.86 -21.55 12.45
N ALA A 115 32.46 -22.83 12.41
CA ALA A 115 31.56 -23.31 11.37
C ALA A 115 30.17 -22.65 11.48
N ILE A 116 29.70 -22.41 12.71
CA ILE A 116 28.47 -21.68 13.00
C ILE A 116 28.60 -20.21 12.57
N ASP A 117 29.77 -19.59 12.82
CA ASP A 117 30.03 -18.20 12.45
C ASP A 117 29.89 -17.99 10.93
N GLN A 118 30.51 -18.88 10.16
CA GLN A 118 30.42 -18.89 8.69
C GLN A 118 28.99 -19.19 8.22
N ALA A 119 28.34 -20.22 8.79
CA ALA A 119 26.97 -20.60 8.46
C ALA A 119 25.98 -19.45 8.67
N THR A 120 26.12 -18.71 9.76
CA THR A 120 25.27 -17.56 10.10
C THR A 120 25.43 -16.44 9.09
N LYS A 121 26.67 -16.04 8.79
CA LYS A 121 26.95 -14.95 7.85
C LYS A 121 26.46 -15.27 6.43
N LEU A 122 26.59 -16.53 6.03
CA LEU A 122 26.08 -17.04 4.75
C LEU A 122 24.54 -17.17 4.75
N GLY A 123 23.96 -17.57 5.87
CA GLY A 123 22.51 -17.60 6.09
C GLY A 123 21.88 -16.21 5.96
N SER A 124 22.57 -15.16 6.42
CA SER A 124 22.12 -13.77 6.23
C SER A 124 21.98 -13.37 4.76
N MET A 125 22.81 -13.92 3.86
CA MET A 125 22.70 -13.66 2.42
C MET A 125 21.45 -14.32 1.82
N SER A 126 21.16 -15.57 2.21
CA SER A 126 19.93 -16.25 1.83
C SER A 126 18.68 -15.60 2.45
N PHE A 127 18.80 -15.06 3.67
CA PHE A 127 17.75 -14.30 4.33
C PHE A 127 17.42 -13.02 3.55
N MET A 128 18.43 -12.27 3.10
CA MET A 128 18.23 -11.10 2.23
C MET A 128 17.52 -11.45 0.92
N CYS A 129 17.93 -12.54 0.26
CA CYS A 129 17.27 -13.06 -0.94
C CYS A 129 15.77 -13.35 -0.69
N THR A 130 15.47 -13.98 0.45
CA THR A 130 14.11 -14.31 0.87
C THR A 130 13.28 -13.06 1.15
N MET A 131 13.86 -12.06 1.82
CA MET A 131 13.21 -10.79 2.11
C MET A 131 12.89 -10.01 0.84
N MET A 132 13.85 -9.90 -0.09
CA MET A 132 13.63 -9.26 -1.40
C MET A 132 12.50 -9.95 -2.17
N ALA A 133 12.46 -11.28 -2.23
CA ALA A 133 11.39 -11.99 -2.92
C ALA A 133 10.00 -11.72 -2.28
N ASN A 134 9.93 -11.52 -0.97
CA ASN A 134 8.69 -11.18 -0.27
C ASN A 134 8.28 -9.72 -0.39
N LEU A 135 9.24 -8.80 -0.48
CA LEU A 135 8.98 -7.37 -0.62
C LEU A 135 8.61 -6.97 -2.05
N LEU A 136 8.93 -7.78 -3.06
CA LEU A 136 8.74 -7.43 -4.47
C LEU A 136 7.30 -6.99 -4.81
N PRO A 137 6.22 -7.65 -4.34
CA PRO A 137 4.85 -7.20 -4.60
C PRO A 137 4.49 -5.87 -3.95
N SER A 138 5.20 -5.46 -2.89
CA SER A 138 4.91 -4.19 -2.21
C SER A 138 5.22 -2.97 -3.08
N LEU A 139 6.12 -3.09 -4.07
CA LEU A 139 6.44 -2.02 -5.04
C LEU A 139 5.19 -1.44 -5.71
N ALA A 140 4.17 -2.25 -5.91
CA ALA A 140 2.95 -1.84 -6.59
C ALA A 140 1.96 -1.06 -5.71
N THR A 141 2.19 -1.05 -4.39
CA THR A 141 1.33 -0.36 -3.40
C THR A 141 1.80 1.06 -3.09
N MET A 142 3.03 1.40 -3.48
CA MET A 142 3.61 2.73 -3.24
C MET A 142 3.18 3.71 -4.31
N ASN A 143 3.08 4.99 -3.95
CA ASN A 143 2.96 6.07 -4.93
C ASN A 143 4.25 6.18 -5.79
N ASP A 144 4.19 6.91 -6.90
CA ASP A 144 5.29 6.94 -7.88
C ASP A 144 6.60 7.54 -7.33
N LYS A 145 6.52 8.57 -6.46
CA LYS A 145 7.70 9.21 -5.86
C LYS A 145 8.36 8.30 -4.82
N GLU A 146 7.53 7.71 -3.96
CA GLU A 146 7.94 6.76 -2.93
C GLU A 146 8.54 5.51 -3.56
N LEU A 147 7.95 4.99 -4.65
CA LEU A 147 8.49 3.86 -5.41
C LEU A 147 9.92 4.12 -5.88
N VAL A 148 10.19 5.30 -6.47
CA VAL A 148 11.54 5.65 -6.95
C VAL A 148 12.52 5.83 -5.79
N SER A 149 12.13 6.53 -4.73
CA SER A 149 12.98 6.76 -3.55
C SER A 149 13.33 5.44 -2.84
N ASN A 150 12.34 4.58 -2.58
CA ASN A 150 12.56 3.28 -1.96
C ASN A 150 13.38 2.37 -2.87
N MET A 151 13.19 2.45 -4.19
CA MET A 151 14.03 1.72 -5.16
C MET A 151 15.50 2.16 -5.05
N ILE A 152 15.80 3.47 -5.05
CA ILE A 152 17.16 4.00 -4.86
C ILE A 152 17.81 3.40 -3.61
N ALA A 153 17.09 3.41 -2.48
CA ALA A 153 17.59 2.88 -1.23
C ALA A 153 17.89 1.37 -1.29
N VAL A 154 17.01 0.56 -1.92
CA VAL A 154 17.27 -0.87 -2.15
C VAL A 154 18.52 -1.07 -3.00
N VAL A 155 18.71 -0.28 -4.04
CA VAL A 155 19.89 -0.36 -4.92
C VAL A 155 21.17 -0.12 -4.16
N VAL A 156 21.23 0.98 -3.41
CA VAL A 156 22.40 1.31 -2.59
C VAL A 156 22.68 0.18 -1.61
N LEU A 157 21.67 -0.26 -0.86
CA LEU A 157 21.81 -1.30 0.15
C LEU A 157 22.35 -2.62 -0.43
N VAL A 158 21.78 -3.08 -1.55
CA VAL A 158 22.14 -4.35 -2.18
C VAL A 158 23.52 -4.27 -2.83
N ILE A 159 23.86 -3.17 -3.49
CA ILE A 159 25.20 -2.99 -4.07
C ILE A 159 26.25 -2.99 -2.96
N SER A 160 26.03 -2.26 -1.87
CA SER A 160 26.95 -2.26 -0.73
C SER A 160 27.12 -3.67 -0.14
N LEU A 161 26.04 -4.44 -0.02
CA LEU A 161 26.09 -5.84 0.43
C LEU A 161 26.93 -6.72 -0.49
N VAL A 162 26.70 -6.63 -1.80
CA VAL A 162 27.43 -7.43 -2.81
C VAL A 162 28.91 -7.07 -2.82
N VAL A 163 29.25 -5.79 -2.82
CA VAL A 163 30.64 -5.31 -2.81
C VAL A 163 31.35 -5.81 -1.54
N ASN A 164 30.74 -5.63 -0.37
CA ASN A 164 31.34 -6.07 0.89
C ASN A 164 31.56 -7.58 0.93
N PHE A 165 30.59 -8.36 0.43
CA PHE A 165 30.73 -9.82 0.37
C PHE A 165 31.82 -10.26 -0.61
N CYS A 166 31.92 -9.63 -1.79
CA CYS A 166 32.97 -9.89 -2.76
C CYS A 166 34.37 -9.59 -2.19
N ILE A 167 34.53 -8.49 -1.45
CA ILE A 167 35.78 -8.16 -0.75
C ILE A 167 36.13 -9.29 0.24
N GLN A 168 35.19 -9.75 1.06
CA GLN A 168 35.42 -10.83 2.04
C GLN A 168 35.80 -12.17 1.39
N LEU A 169 35.23 -12.48 0.23
CA LEU A 169 35.58 -13.68 -0.55
C LEU A 169 36.99 -13.59 -1.14
N ASP A 170 37.42 -12.40 -1.55
CA ASP A 170 38.74 -12.19 -2.13
C ASP A 170 39.82 -12.22 -1.05
N THR A 171 39.62 -11.49 0.05
CA THR A 171 40.53 -11.44 1.20
C THR A 171 40.61 -12.77 1.97
N GLY A 172 39.63 -13.66 1.79
CA GLY A 172 39.63 -14.98 2.43
C GLY A 172 39.18 -14.97 3.90
N ILE A 173 38.73 -13.82 4.42
CA ILE A 173 38.26 -13.62 5.81
C ILE A 173 37.14 -14.61 6.17
N LEU A 174 36.33 -15.02 5.20
CA LEU A 174 35.22 -15.94 5.39
C LEU A 174 35.64 -17.43 5.55
N PHE A 175 36.87 -17.79 5.19
CA PHE A 175 37.36 -19.17 5.15
C PHE A 175 38.60 -19.41 6.02
N TYR A 176 38.90 -18.48 6.92
CA TYR A 176 40.00 -18.62 7.85
C TYR A 176 39.68 -19.72 8.88
N ILE A 177 40.32 -20.89 8.76
CA ILE A 177 40.22 -21.98 9.73
C ILE A 177 41.48 -21.94 10.59
N SER A 178 41.31 -21.72 11.89
CA SER A 178 42.41 -21.61 12.86
C SER A 178 43.14 -22.93 13.14
N GLU A 179 42.59 -24.07 12.74
CA GLU A 179 43.13 -25.41 13.02
C GLU A 179 43.56 -26.10 11.72
N GLY A 180 44.87 -26.13 11.46
CA GLY A 180 45.44 -26.97 10.41
C GLY A 180 46.65 -26.38 9.70
N ALA A 181 47.82 -26.48 10.32
CA ALA A 181 49.12 -26.10 9.77
C ALA A 181 49.59 -26.92 8.55
N PHE A 182 48.71 -27.53 7.74
CA PHE A 182 49.15 -28.42 6.65
C PHE A 182 48.32 -28.44 5.35
N PHE A 183 47.26 -27.62 5.20
CA PHE A 183 46.60 -27.46 3.89
C PHE A 183 46.73 -26.03 3.36
N SER A 184 47.49 -25.92 2.27
CA SER A 184 47.82 -24.68 1.57
C SER A 184 46.59 -23.82 1.24
N TYR A 185 46.52 -22.65 1.90
CA TYR A 185 46.08 -21.28 1.55
C TYR A 185 45.26 -20.94 0.28
N LYS A 186 44.77 -21.88 -0.51
CA LYS A 186 43.87 -21.61 -1.63
C LYS A 186 42.60 -22.41 -1.45
N THR A 187 41.56 -21.77 -0.89
CA THR A 187 40.18 -22.18 -1.18
C THR A 187 40.09 -22.44 -2.69
N PRO A 188 39.73 -23.65 -3.13
CA PRO A 188 39.73 -23.98 -4.55
C PRO A 188 38.88 -22.96 -5.30
N PHE A 189 39.33 -22.53 -6.47
CA PHE A 189 38.60 -21.57 -7.31
C PHE A 189 37.12 -21.97 -7.50
N LEU A 190 36.86 -23.28 -7.58
CA LEU A 190 35.52 -23.87 -7.67
C LEU A 190 34.63 -23.57 -6.45
N PHE A 191 35.18 -23.53 -5.23
CA PHE A 191 34.42 -23.16 -4.03
C PHE A 191 34.06 -21.67 -4.03
N LYS A 192 35.02 -20.79 -4.35
CA LYS A 192 34.73 -19.34 -4.50
C LYS A 192 33.65 -19.10 -5.56
N PHE A 193 33.76 -19.79 -6.69
CA PHE A 193 32.77 -19.73 -7.77
C PHE A 193 31.38 -20.23 -7.32
N SER A 194 31.32 -21.33 -6.59
CA SER A 194 30.07 -21.88 -6.04
C SER A 194 29.37 -20.88 -5.11
N TYR A 195 30.13 -20.18 -4.24
CA TYR A 195 29.57 -19.18 -3.33
C TYR A 195 29.09 -17.91 -4.04
N VAL A 196 29.83 -17.42 -5.04
CA VAL A 196 29.39 -16.31 -5.89
C VAL A 196 28.13 -16.69 -6.66
N ALA A 197 28.10 -17.88 -7.26
CA ALA A 197 26.94 -18.39 -7.98
C ALA A 197 25.73 -18.63 -7.06
N GLY A 198 25.95 -19.06 -5.82
CA GLY A 198 24.90 -19.41 -4.87
C GLY A 198 24.20 -18.24 -4.16
N TRP A 199 24.86 -17.09 -4.01
CA TRP A 199 24.29 -15.93 -3.31
C TRP A 199 24.40 -14.61 -4.06
N VAL A 200 25.57 -14.25 -4.59
CA VAL A 200 25.77 -12.96 -5.27
C VAL A 200 24.92 -12.88 -6.53
N VAL A 201 24.92 -13.94 -7.35
CA VAL A 201 24.14 -14.00 -8.59
C VAL A 201 22.63 -13.91 -8.30
N PRO A 202 22.03 -14.70 -7.39
CA PRO A 202 20.62 -14.55 -7.00
C PRO A 202 20.23 -13.15 -6.54
N ILE A 203 21.03 -12.54 -5.66
CA ILE A 203 20.74 -11.20 -5.11
C ILE A 203 20.79 -10.14 -6.21
N LEU A 204 21.80 -10.17 -7.10
CA LEU A 204 21.88 -9.26 -8.24
C LEU A 204 20.74 -9.48 -9.23
N MET A 205 20.36 -10.73 -9.51
CA MET A 205 19.21 -11.05 -10.36
C MET A 205 17.91 -10.51 -9.76
N LEU A 206 17.71 -10.64 -8.45
CA LEU A 206 16.57 -10.05 -7.76
C LEU A 206 16.58 -8.53 -7.84
N LEU A 207 17.74 -7.88 -7.67
CA LEU A 207 17.87 -6.43 -7.81
C LEU A 207 17.47 -5.94 -9.21
N ILE A 208 17.93 -6.65 -10.24
CA ILE A 208 17.59 -6.38 -11.63
C ILE A 208 16.08 -6.57 -11.87
N ILE A 209 15.50 -7.64 -11.32
CA ILE A 209 14.05 -7.89 -11.37
C ILE A 209 13.28 -6.76 -10.70
N TYR A 210 13.72 -6.29 -9.54
CA TYR A 210 13.15 -5.16 -8.81
C TYR A 210 13.06 -3.92 -9.69
N ALA A 211 14.14 -3.59 -10.38
CA ALA A 211 14.22 -2.43 -11.22
C ALA A 211 13.34 -2.51 -12.46
N CYS A 212 13.38 -3.67 -13.13
CA CYS A 212 12.56 -3.90 -14.30
C CYS A 212 11.08 -3.87 -13.93
N SER A 213 10.75 -4.35 -12.73
CA SER A 213 9.38 -4.36 -12.20
C SER A 213 8.92 -2.96 -11.80
N SER A 214 9.76 -2.15 -11.14
CA SER A 214 9.39 -0.77 -10.77
C SER A 214 9.12 0.10 -12.00
N LEU A 215 9.94 0.01 -13.04
CA LEU A 215 9.71 0.70 -14.32
C LEU A 215 8.42 0.24 -15.01
N ALA A 216 8.16 -1.08 -15.01
CA ALA A 216 6.94 -1.64 -15.57
C ALA A 216 5.70 -1.21 -14.78
N ILE A 217 5.78 -1.16 -13.44
CA ILE A 217 4.70 -0.71 -12.55
C ILE A 217 4.35 0.74 -12.86
N LEU A 218 5.35 1.63 -12.96
CA LEU A 218 5.14 3.04 -13.24
C LEU A 218 4.37 3.26 -14.57
N LYS A 219 4.73 2.51 -15.62
CA LYS A 219 3.99 2.60 -16.89
C LYS A 219 2.61 1.95 -16.79
N SER A 220 2.52 0.83 -16.08
CA SER A 220 1.26 0.11 -15.95
C SER A 220 0.20 0.98 -15.28
N LYS A 221 0.55 1.70 -14.21
CA LYS A 221 -0.34 2.66 -13.54
C LYS A 221 -0.87 3.71 -14.50
N GLN A 222 0.00 4.30 -15.33
CA GLN A 222 -0.41 5.31 -16.31
C GLN A 222 -1.42 4.76 -17.33
N ILE A 223 -1.18 3.55 -17.85
CA ILE A 223 -2.09 2.90 -18.80
C ILE A 223 -3.41 2.56 -18.12
N LEU A 224 -3.32 2.05 -16.89
CA LEU A 224 -4.47 1.58 -16.12
C LEU A 224 -5.36 2.73 -15.70
N GLU A 225 -4.76 3.87 -15.36
CA GLU A 225 -5.45 5.11 -15.07
C GLU A 225 -6.24 5.61 -16.29
N SER A 226 -5.61 5.63 -17.46
CA SER A 226 -6.29 6.02 -18.70
C SER A 226 -7.48 5.10 -19.01
N LYS A 227 -7.31 3.78 -18.87
CA LYS A 227 -8.40 2.82 -19.11
C LYS A 227 -9.50 2.93 -18.05
N TYR A 228 -9.14 3.14 -16.79
CA TYR A 228 -10.09 3.37 -15.71
C TYR A 228 -10.95 4.61 -15.99
N GLN A 229 -10.36 5.71 -16.43
CA GLN A 229 -11.11 6.93 -16.77
C GLN A 229 -12.14 6.67 -17.88
N THR A 230 -11.77 5.91 -18.91
CA THR A 230 -12.72 5.51 -19.97
C THR A 230 -13.84 4.63 -19.42
N ALA A 231 -13.53 3.60 -18.64
CA ALA A 231 -14.52 2.68 -18.08
C ALA A 231 -15.46 3.37 -17.06
N ASN A 232 -14.91 4.27 -16.24
CA ASN A 232 -15.64 5.11 -15.29
C ASN A 232 -16.66 6.01 -16.02
N GLN A 233 -16.25 6.66 -17.12
CA GLN A 233 -17.17 7.46 -17.95
C GLN A 233 -18.31 6.63 -18.54
N THR A 234 -18.04 5.39 -18.97
CA THR A 234 -19.08 4.47 -19.45
C THR A 234 -20.04 4.07 -18.32
N ALA A 235 -19.50 3.67 -17.16
CA ALA A 235 -20.32 3.31 -15.99
C ALA A 235 -21.19 4.47 -15.49
N LEU A 236 -20.74 5.72 -15.67
CA LEU A 236 -21.51 6.91 -15.28
C LEU A 236 -22.70 7.15 -16.23
N LYS A 237 -22.53 6.89 -17.54
CA LYS A 237 -23.62 7.00 -18.52
C LYS A 237 -24.71 5.97 -18.28
N ASP A 238 -24.32 4.74 -17.92
CA ASP A 238 -25.24 3.67 -17.55
C ASP A 238 -26.06 3.98 -16.28
N LEU A 239 -25.58 4.91 -15.43
CA LEU A 239 -26.22 5.29 -14.17
C LEU A 239 -27.33 6.35 -14.35
N VAL A 240 -27.40 7.03 -15.50
CA VAL A 240 -28.40 8.07 -15.75
C VAL A 240 -29.78 7.42 -15.93
N LEU A 241 -30.56 7.47 -14.84
CA LEU A 241 -31.90 6.92 -14.73
C LEU A 241 -32.94 7.98 -15.14
N PRO A 242 -33.99 7.61 -15.88
CA PRO A 242 -35.15 8.49 -16.14
C PRO A 242 -35.89 8.92 -14.87
N ASP A 243 -35.78 8.14 -13.80
CA ASP A 243 -36.63 8.21 -12.59
C ASP A 243 -35.89 8.74 -11.33
N GLY A 244 -34.61 9.13 -11.45
CA GLY A 244 -33.81 9.74 -10.37
C GLY A 244 -33.51 8.88 -9.12
N ARG A 245 -34.22 7.76 -8.87
CA ARG A 245 -34.06 6.93 -7.66
C ARG A 245 -33.10 5.75 -7.84
N LEU A 246 -32.13 5.62 -6.94
CA LEU A 246 -31.08 4.58 -7.00
C LEU A 246 -31.41 3.38 -6.08
N THR A 247 -31.89 2.28 -6.66
CA THR A 247 -32.26 1.07 -5.89
C THR A 247 -31.05 0.28 -5.37
N VAL A 248 -31.24 -0.52 -4.31
CA VAL A 248 -30.19 -1.41 -3.76
C VAL A 248 -29.67 -2.39 -4.81
N ALA A 249 -30.53 -2.91 -5.69
CA ALA A 249 -30.12 -3.80 -6.78
C ALA A 249 -29.14 -3.11 -7.75
N LYS A 250 -29.40 -1.84 -8.10
CA LYS A 250 -28.52 -1.04 -8.95
C LYS A 250 -27.23 -0.64 -8.26
N LEU A 251 -27.28 -0.30 -6.97
CA LEU A 251 -26.09 -0.09 -6.15
C LEU A 251 -25.20 -1.33 -6.13
N LYS A 252 -25.79 -2.52 -5.98
CA LYS A 252 -25.06 -3.80 -5.98
C LYS A 252 -24.38 -4.06 -7.32
N GLU A 253 -25.07 -3.79 -8.43
CA GLU A 253 -24.49 -3.86 -9.77
C GLU A 253 -23.32 -2.87 -9.94
N TYR A 254 -23.50 -1.63 -9.50
CA TYR A 254 -22.48 -0.58 -9.58
C TYR A 254 -21.25 -0.92 -8.76
N VAL A 255 -21.42 -1.28 -7.48
CA VAL A 255 -20.33 -1.75 -6.61
C VAL A 255 -19.61 -2.94 -7.24
N THR A 256 -20.34 -3.86 -7.89
CA THR A 256 -19.76 -5.01 -8.59
C THR A 256 -18.91 -4.58 -9.79
N LYS A 257 -19.39 -3.66 -10.63
CA LYS A 257 -18.63 -3.09 -11.76
C LYS A 257 -17.33 -2.44 -11.27
N TYR A 258 -17.40 -1.61 -10.24
CA TYR A 258 -16.23 -0.95 -9.66
C TYR A 258 -15.30 -1.91 -8.92
N TRP A 259 -15.82 -2.98 -8.32
CA TRP A 259 -14.98 -4.02 -7.71
C TRP A 259 -14.14 -4.75 -8.75
N ILE A 260 -14.73 -5.04 -9.92
CA ILE A 260 -14.02 -5.64 -11.05
C ILE A 260 -12.98 -4.65 -11.57
N MET A 261 -13.34 -3.37 -11.78
CA MET A 261 -12.41 -2.34 -12.23
C MET A 261 -11.25 -2.14 -11.23
N ALA A 262 -11.53 -2.05 -9.93
CA ALA A 262 -10.50 -1.87 -8.90
C ALA A 262 -9.62 -3.11 -8.73
N GLY A 263 -10.20 -4.31 -8.76
CA GLY A 263 -9.46 -5.56 -8.63
C GLY A 263 -8.57 -5.87 -9.83
N THR A 264 -9.08 -5.69 -11.05
CA THR A 264 -8.30 -5.89 -12.28
C THR A 264 -7.37 -4.70 -12.58
N GLY A 265 -7.77 -3.52 -12.11
CA GLY A 265 -7.02 -2.27 -12.10
C GLY A 265 -5.99 -2.13 -10.98
N SER A 266 -5.77 -3.16 -10.16
CA SER A 266 -4.80 -3.11 -9.06
C SER A 266 -3.39 -3.38 -9.57
N PRO A 267 -2.43 -2.45 -9.43
CA PRO A 267 -1.03 -2.68 -9.79
C PRO A 267 -0.43 -3.86 -9.01
N GLN A 268 -0.90 -4.09 -7.78
CA GLN A 268 -0.44 -5.21 -6.94
C GLN A 268 -0.88 -6.55 -7.52
N PHE A 269 -2.12 -6.67 -7.98
CA PHE A 269 -2.59 -7.89 -8.64
C PHE A 269 -1.75 -8.20 -9.90
N LEU A 270 -1.48 -7.18 -10.72
CA LEU A 270 -0.66 -7.30 -11.93
C LEU A 270 0.79 -7.70 -11.62
N THR A 271 1.37 -7.13 -10.57
CA THR A 271 2.74 -7.43 -10.15
C THR A 271 2.84 -8.85 -9.62
N VAL A 272 1.88 -9.30 -8.82
CA VAL A 272 1.90 -10.66 -8.26
C VAL A 272 1.71 -11.72 -9.34
N CYS A 273 0.86 -11.46 -10.34
CA CYS A 273 0.66 -12.34 -11.49
C CYS A 273 1.77 -12.22 -12.55
N SER A 274 2.81 -11.40 -12.30
CA SER A 274 3.87 -11.18 -13.29
C SER A 274 4.89 -12.31 -13.32
N ILE A 275 5.46 -12.52 -14.53
CA ILE A 275 6.59 -13.42 -14.77
C ILE A 275 7.78 -13.08 -13.88
N SER A 276 7.98 -11.79 -13.57
CA SER A 276 9.05 -11.30 -12.69
C SER A 276 8.90 -11.83 -11.25
N THR A 277 7.70 -11.80 -10.70
CA THR A 277 7.42 -12.31 -9.35
C THR A 277 7.55 -13.83 -9.30
N SER A 278 7.08 -14.54 -10.33
CA SER A 278 7.31 -15.99 -10.44
C SER A 278 8.81 -16.34 -10.46
N ALA A 279 9.59 -15.66 -11.31
CA ALA A 279 11.04 -15.86 -11.37
C ALA A 279 11.73 -15.56 -10.03
N SER A 280 11.29 -14.52 -9.31
CA SER A 280 11.80 -14.21 -7.97
C SER A 280 11.54 -15.33 -6.96
N GLY A 281 10.39 -16.00 -7.04
CA GLY A 281 10.06 -17.16 -6.22
C GLY A 281 10.97 -18.36 -6.47
N VAL A 282 11.31 -18.61 -7.74
CA VAL A 282 12.25 -19.67 -8.13
C VAL A 282 13.67 -19.35 -7.64
N ILE A 283 14.13 -18.11 -7.81
CA ILE A 283 15.44 -17.66 -7.32
C ILE A 283 15.53 -17.80 -5.80
N CYS A 284 14.47 -17.42 -5.07
CA CYS A 284 14.36 -17.57 -3.63
C CYS A 284 14.44 -19.04 -3.19
N ALA A 285 13.71 -19.93 -3.87
CA ALA A 285 13.74 -21.37 -3.62
C ALA A 285 15.11 -21.99 -3.91
N ALA A 286 15.77 -21.59 -5.00
CA ALA A 286 17.11 -22.05 -5.34
C ALA A 286 18.14 -21.60 -4.29
N SER A 287 18.09 -20.35 -3.84
CA SER A 287 18.96 -19.83 -2.77
C SER A 287 18.75 -20.57 -1.44
N THR A 288 17.50 -20.94 -1.14
CA THR A 288 17.16 -21.71 0.06
C THR A 288 17.63 -23.16 -0.04
N GLY A 289 17.43 -23.81 -1.19
CA GLY A 289 17.95 -25.15 -1.44
C GLY A 289 19.48 -25.20 -1.31
N PHE A 290 20.17 -24.18 -1.83
CA PHE A 290 21.62 -24.06 -1.69
C PHE A 290 22.05 -23.90 -0.22
N PHE A 291 21.36 -23.04 0.55
CA PHE A 291 21.60 -22.88 1.97
C PHE A 291 21.39 -24.18 2.77
N ILE A 292 20.26 -24.88 2.54
CA ILE A 292 19.96 -26.16 3.20
C ILE A 292 21.01 -27.22 2.84
N SER A 293 21.41 -27.30 1.57
CA SER A 293 22.43 -28.27 1.11
C SER A 293 23.78 -28.03 1.79
N LEU A 294 24.17 -26.76 1.93
CA LEU A 294 25.38 -26.38 2.66
C LEU A 294 25.28 -26.72 4.15
N MET A 295 24.12 -26.53 4.78
CA MET A 295 23.90 -26.91 6.17
C MET A 295 24.06 -28.42 6.34
N ILE A 296 23.41 -29.24 5.51
CA ILE A 296 23.51 -30.70 5.57
C ILE A 296 24.96 -31.18 5.40
N TYR A 297 25.73 -30.54 4.51
CA TYR A 297 27.13 -30.91 4.29
C TYR A 297 28.06 -30.50 5.44
N ARG A 298 27.79 -29.38 6.13
CA ARG A 298 28.66 -28.81 7.18
C ARG A 298 28.31 -29.30 8.60
N PHE A 299 27.05 -29.56 8.90
CA PHE A 299 26.58 -29.90 10.25
C PHE A 299 27.15 -31.20 10.85
N PRO A 300 27.35 -32.30 10.09
CA PRO A 300 27.91 -33.54 10.64
C PRO A 300 29.34 -33.41 11.20
N ARG A 301 30.04 -32.30 10.96
CA ARG A 301 31.39 -32.01 11.49
C ARG A 301 31.39 -31.15 12.76
N VAL A 302 30.23 -30.70 13.24
CA VAL A 302 30.12 -29.87 14.45
C VAL A 302 30.02 -30.80 15.66
N GLY A 303 31.17 -31.18 16.20
CA GLY A 303 31.25 -31.83 17.52
C GLY A 303 30.75 -30.90 18.62
N HIS A 304 30.33 -31.47 19.76
CA HIS A 304 29.69 -30.84 20.93
C HIS A 304 30.45 -29.70 21.66
N GLN A 305 31.42 -29.04 21.03
CA GLN A 305 32.23 -27.99 21.65
C GLN A 305 31.96 -26.63 21.00
N GLU A 306 32.01 -25.57 21.80
CA GLU A 306 31.63 -24.19 21.47
C GLU A 306 32.33 -23.64 20.21
N ASP A 307 31.76 -23.91 19.03
CA ASP A 307 32.32 -23.55 17.72
C ASP A 307 31.92 -22.13 17.26
N TYR A 308 31.71 -21.22 18.22
CA TYR A 308 31.43 -19.79 17.99
C TYR A 308 32.60 -18.96 18.55
N LYS A 309 33.61 -18.72 17.71
CA LYS A 309 34.87 -18.05 18.08
C LYS A 309 34.93 -16.59 17.60
N SER A 310 33.89 -16.10 16.93
CA SER A 310 33.79 -14.70 16.48
C SER A 310 33.56 -13.71 17.63
N ASP A 311 33.84 -12.42 17.38
CA ASP A 311 33.59 -11.33 18.34
C ASP A 311 32.12 -11.21 18.76
N TYR A 312 31.20 -11.72 17.94
CA TYR A 312 29.76 -11.77 18.22
C TYR A 312 29.38 -12.85 19.25
N LYS A 313 30.26 -13.82 19.53
CA LYS A 313 30.07 -14.89 20.54
C LYS A 313 28.71 -15.60 20.39
N TRP A 314 28.02 -15.87 21.50
CA TRP A 314 26.71 -16.52 21.58
C TRP A 314 25.60 -15.89 20.72
N SER A 315 25.71 -14.61 20.38
CA SER A 315 24.69 -13.95 19.55
C SER A 315 24.63 -14.51 18.12
N MET A 316 25.70 -15.14 17.64
CA MET A 316 25.72 -15.81 16.32
C MET A 316 24.72 -16.95 16.23
N VAL A 317 24.59 -17.76 17.29
CA VAL A 317 23.63 -18.86 17.35
C VAL A 317 22.20 -18.31 17.28
N VAL A 318 21.92 -17.23 18.00
CA VAL A 318 20.61 -16.59 18.02
C VAL A 318 20.25 -16.04 16.64
N ILE A 319 21.18 -15.33 15.99
CA ILE A 319 20.99 -14.82 14.62
C ILE A 319 20.74 -15.98 13.66
N PHE A 320 21.55 -17.04 13.74
CA PHE A 320 21.46 -18.21 12.88
C PHE A 320 20.08 -18.86 12.96
N VAL A 321 19.58 -19.12 14.16
CA VAL A 321 18.27 -19.76 14.37
C VAL A 321 17.15 -18.89 13.80
N ILE A 322 17.13 -17.60 14.13
CA ILE A 322 16.06 -16.70 13.69
C ILE A 322 16.07 -16.53 12.17
N GLN A 323 17.22 -16.27 11.57
CA GLN A 323 17.33 -16.08 10.11
C GLN A 323 17.07 -17.37 9.34
N SER A 324 17.48 -18.55 9.85
CA SER A 324 17.18 -19.84 9.23
C SER A 324 15.68 -20.15 9.23
N ILE A 325 15.01 -19.92 10.36
CA ILE A 325 13.53 -20.01 10.43
C ILE A 325 12.90 -19.04 9.44
N GLY A 326 13.44 -17.81 9.38
CA GLY A 326 13.00 -16.78 8.45
C GLY A 326 13.13 -17.15 6.98
N VAL A 327 14.24 -17.78 6.58
CA VAL A 327 14.45 -18.30 5.22
C VAL A 327 13.40 -19.38 4.90
N ILE A 328 13.25 -20.38 5.76
CA ILE A 328 12.31 -21.49 5.53
C ILE A 328 10.87 -20.97 5.42
N LEU A 329 10.38 -20.23 6.43
CA LEU A 329 9.01 -19.70 6.42
C LEU A 329 8.79 -18.66 5.33
N GLY A 330 9.79 -17.81 5.09
CA GLY A 330 9.73 -16.75 4.08
C GLY A 330 9.68 -17.28 2.65
N THR A 331 10.19 -18.48 2.35
CA THR A 331 10.14 -19.04 0.99
C THR A 331 8.76 -19.54 0.57
N ILE A 332 7.86 -19.80 1.52
CA ILE A 332 6.53 -20.36 1.25
C ILE A 332 5.71 -19.40 0.38
N ALA A 333 5.68 -18.10 0.72
CA ALA A 333 4.87 -17.13 -0.01
C ALA A 333 5.38 -16.88 -1.45
N PRO A 334 6.68 -16.63 -1.72
CA PRO A 334 7.20 -16.53 -3.09
C PRO A 334 6.99 -17.79 -3.93
N LEU A 335 7.15 -18.99 -3.34
CA LEU A 335 6.83 -20.25 -4.02
C LEU A 335 5.35 -20.35 -4.37
N ALA A 336 4.46 -20.02 -3.43
CA ALA A 336 3.03 -20.06 -3.70
C ALA A 336 2.60 -19.04 -4.77
N ARG A 337 3.23 -17.86 -4.84
CA ARG A 337 3.04 -16.89 -5.92
C ARG A 337 3.49 -17.45 -7.26
N CYS A 338 4.64 -18.11 -7.30
CA CYS A 338 5.11 -18.82 -8.49
C CYS A 338 4.05 -19.82 -8.98
N PHE A 339 3.50 -20.67 -8.10
CA PHE A 339 2.42 -21.59 -8.45
C PHE A 339 1.10 -20.91 -8.83
N ALA A 340 0.76 -19.79 -8.18
CA ALA A 340 -0.44 -19.04 -8.47
C ALA A 340 -0.43 -18.56 -9.93
N THR A 341 0.68 -17.98 -10.39
CA THR A 341 0.82 -17.54 -11.80
C THR A 341 0.56 -18.68 -12.79
N LEU A 342 1.03 -19.89 -12.47
CA LEU A 342 0.80 -21.07 -13.30
C LEU A 342 -0.68 -21.53 -13.25
N SER A 343 -1.31 -21.46 -12.09
CA SER A 343 -2.70 -21.90 -11.88
C SER A 343 -3.76 -21.03 -12.59
N PHE A 344 -3.46 -19.75 -12.81
CA PHE A 344 -4.36 -18.82 -13.50
C PHE A 344 -4.32 -18.99 -15.03
N ASP A 345 -3.21 -19.50 -15.56
CA ASP A 345 -2.87 -19.40 -16.99
C ASP A 345 -2.70 -20.76 -17.72
N LEU A 346 -3.04 -21.89 -17.09
CA LEU A 346 -2.93 -23.25 -17.64
C LEU A 346 -3.95 -23.58 -18.77
N SER A 347 -4.11 -22.70 -19.75
CA SER A 347 -4.74 -23.03 -21.03
C SER A 347 -3.70 -23.57 -22.01
N ILE A 348 -4.04 -24.63 -22.76
CA ILE A 348 -3.17 -25.21 -23.79
C ILE A 348 -2.75 -24.13 -24.81
N LYS A 349 -3.65 -23.19 -25.16
CA LYS A 349 -3.34 -22.06 -26.05
C LYS A 349 -2.27 -21.11 -25.48
N TRP A 350 -2.20 -20.95 -24.16
CA TRP A 350 -1.23 -20.07 -23.48
C TRP A 350 0.17 -20.67 -23.46
N ILE A 351 0.29 -22.00 -23.25
CA ILE A 351 1.57 -22.72 -23.34
C ILE A 351 2.21 -22.51 -24.71
N TRP A 352 1.43 -22.65 -25.80
CA TRP A 352 1.90 -22.39 -27.17
C TRP A 352 2.27 -20.92 -27.44
N LYS A 353 1.59 -19.95 -26.80
CA LYS A 353 1.93 -18.53 -26.92
C LYS A 353 3.23 -18.18 -26.20
N HIS A 354 3.51 -18.79 -25.05
CA HIS A 354 4.76 -18.59 -24.32
C HIS A 354 5.99 -19.23 -25.00
N VAL A 355 5.80 -20.18 -25.92
CA VAL A 355 6.85 -20.71 -26.80
C VAL A 355 7.40 -19.64 -27.77
N LYS A 356 6.68 -18.53 -28.01
CA LYS A 356 7.24 -17.32 -28.65
C LYS A 356 8.14 -16.56 -27.66
N ILE A 357 9.31 -17.12 -27.37
CA ILE A 357 10.26 -16.70 -26.33
C ILE A 357 10.78 -15.25 -26.51
N CYS A 358 10.74 -14.70 -27.74
CA CYS A 358 11.39 -13.41 -28.07
C CYS A 358 10.48 -12.18 -28.09
N GLU A 359 9.16 -12.33 -27.95
CA GLU A 359 8.24 -11.21 -28.01
C GLU A 359 8.01 -10.65 -26.58
N VAL A 360 8.48 -9.44 -26.33
CA VAL A 360 8.36 -8.75 -25.03
C VAL A 360 7.23 -7.74 -25.13
N GLU A 361 6.33 -7.76 -24.14
CA GLU A 361 5.18 -6.84 -24.06
C GLU A 361 5.67 -5.39 -24.11
N SER A 362 5.15 -4.63 -25.09
CA SER A 362 5.63 -3.28 -25.42
C SER A 362 5.58 -2.34 -24.22
N TYR A 363 4.54 -2.43 -23.37
CA TYR A 363 4.37 -1.56 -22.20
C TYR A 363 5.52 -1.68 -21.19
N ARG A 364 6.17 -2.84 -21.06
CA ARG A 364 7.25 -3.05 -20.08
C ARG A 364 8.48 -2.24 -20.42
N THR A 365 8.78 -2.07 -21.70
CA THR A 365 9.91 -1.26 -22.19
C THR A 365 9.51 0.18 -22.51
N GLN A 366 8.21 0.49 -22.53
CA GLN A 366 7.70 1.75 -23.04
C GLN A 366 8.13 2.96 -22.21
N LYS A 367 8.24 2.85 -20.87
CA LYS A 367 8.70 3.96 -20.03
C LYS A 367 10.11 4.43 -20.41
N LEU A 368 11.01 3.50 -20.70
CA LEU A 368 12.36 3.82 -21.17
C LEU A 368 12.33 4.51 -22.54
N TYR A 369 11.41 4.10 -23.43
CA TYR A 369 11.20 4.81 -24.69
C TYR A 369 10.64 6.22 -24.46
N ASP A 370 9.69 6.42 -23.56
CA ASP A 370 9.17 7.75 -23.21
C ASP A 370 10.31 8.65 -22.69
N TRP A 371 11.18 8.10 -21.83
CA TRP A 371 12.35 8.80 -21.32
C TRP A 371 13.37 9.17 -22.38
N LYS A 372 13.50 8.35 -23.43
CA LYS A 372 14.35 8.66 -24.60
C LYS A 372 13.94 9.99 -25.25
N TYR A 373 12.65 10.31 -25.26
CA TYR A 373 12.11 11.51 -25.90
C TYR A 373 11.80 12.65 -24.90
N SER A 374 11.82 12.39 -23.59
CA SER A 374 11.64 13.40 -22.55
C SER A 374 12.78 14.43 -22.49
N PHE A 375 12.43 15.70 -22.31
CA PHE A 375 13.39 16.77 -22.07
C PHE A 375 13.56 17.00 -20.55
N ILE A 376 14.74 16.70 -20.00
CA ILE A 376 15.06 17.01 -18.60
C ILE A 376 15.72 18.39 -18.57
N PRO A 377 15.18 19.38 -17.84
CA PRO A 377 15.82 20.68 -17.70
C PRO A 377 17.06 20.54 -16.81
N PHE A 378 18.23 20.36 -17.42
CA PHE A 378 19.50 20.41 -16.69
C PHE A 378 19.86 21.85 -16.35
N LEU A 379 20.00 22.14 -15.05
CA LEU A 379 20.12 23.51 -14.53
C LEU A 379 21.49 24.19 -14.79
N SER A 380 22.53 23.47 -15.21
CA SER A 380 23.85 24.11 -15.39
C SER A 380 24.75 23.33 -16.34
N GLY A 381 25.30 24.02 -17.34
CA GLY A 381 26.27 23.50 -18.31
C GLY A 381 26.16 24.16 -19.69
N GLY A 382 27.30 24.56 -20.26
CA GLY A 382 27.37 25.17 -21.60
C GLY A 382 26.81 24.25 -22.71
N ARG A 383 26.50 24.82 -23.89
CA ARG A 383 25.85 24.12 -25.03
C ARG A 383 26.51 22.78 -25.40
N LYS A 384 27.84 22.71 -25.35
CA LYS A 384 28.62 21.49 -25.64
C LYS A 384 28.41 20.40 -24.58
N CYS A 385 28.36 20.76 -23.29
CA CYS A 385 28.10 19.84 -22.18
C CYS A 385 26.67 19.27 -22.26
N LYS A 386 25.67 20.13 -22.57
CA LYS A 386 24.29 19.68 -22.79
C LYS A 386 24.17 18.65 -23.92
N ILE A 387 24.91 18.82 -25.03
CA ILE A 387 24.91 17.85 -26.14
C ILE A 387 25.53 16.51 -25.72
N VAL A 388 26.65 16.54 -24.99
CA VAL A 388 27.30 15.31 -24.50
C VAL A 388 26.41 14.56 -23.50
N ILE A 389 25.79 15.26 -22.55
CA ILE A 389 24.87 14.68 -21.58
C ILE A 389 23.66 14.04 -22.28
N GLN A 390 23.08 14.72 -23.28
CA GLN A 390 21.97 14.15 -24.05
C GLN A 390 22.38 12.92 -24.87
N HIS A 391 23.58 12.93 -25.46
CA HIS A 391 24.09 11.78 -26.19
C HIS A 391 24.36 10.58 -25.26
N LEU A 392 24.96 10.82 -24.09
CA LEU A 392 25.16 9.80 -23.06
C LEU A 392 23.82 9.26 -22.53
N LYS A 393 22.83 10.12 -22.30
CA LYS A 393 21.45 9.74 -21.94
C LYS A 393 20.82 8.82 -22.97
N ILE A 394 20.90 9.16 -24.26
CA ILE A 394 20.29 8.34 -25.31
C ILE A 394 20.98 6.98 -25.38
N GLN A 395 22.31 6.93 -25.29
CA GLN A 395 23.05 5.67 -25.30
C GLN A 395 22.76 4.81 -24.08
N SER A 396 22.72 5.39 -22.88
CA SER A 396 22.36 4.67 -21.66
C SER A 396 20.95 4.10 -21.78
N ILE A 397 19.95 4.89 -22.20
CA ILE A 397 18.57 4.41 -22.37
C ILE A 397 18.48 3.27 -23.40
N ILE A 398 19.19 3.34 -24.53
CA ILE A 398 19.20 2.25 -25.53
C ILE A 398 19.77 0.96 -24.93
N LEU A 399 20.89 1.05 -24.20
CA LEU A 399 21.48 -0.09 -23.51
C LEU A 399 20.52 -0.68 -22.48
N CYS A 400 19.82 0.18 -21.74
CA CYS A 400 18.85 -0.20 -20.71
C CYS A 400 17.62 -0.90 -21.29
N VAL A 401 17.11 -0.44 -22.43
CA VAL A 401 16.03 -1.11 -23.16
C VAL A 401 16.47 -2.50 -23.60
N GLY A 402 17.67 -2.62 -24.17
CA GLY A 402 18.25 -3.91 -24.55
C GLY A 402 18.38 -4.84 -23.35
N PHE A 403 18.88 -4.33 -22.23
CA PHE A 403 19.06 -5.08 -21.00
C PHE A 403 17.74 -5.54 -20.38
N GLN A 404 16.76 -4.64 -20.23
CA GLN A 404 15.43 -4.97 -19.70
C GLN A 404 14.74 -6.04 -20.54
N LYS A 405 14.89 -5.97 -21.88
CA LYS A 405 14.37 -7.00 -22.78
C LYS A 405 15.02 -8.37 -22.50
N THR A 406 16.34 -8.42 -22.37
CA THR A 406 17.09 -9.65 -22.06
C THR A 406 16.65 -10.25 -20.72
N VAL A 407 16.50 -9.42 -19.68
CA VAL A 407 16.05 -9.86 -18.35
C VAL A 407 14.65 -10.46 -18.41
N LEU A 408 13.72 -9.83 -19.13
CA LEU A 408 12.36 -10.34 -19.27
C LEU A 408 12.32 -11.68 -20.01
N VAL A 409 13.17 -11.85 -21.03
CA VAL A 409 13.35 -13.14 -21.71
C VAL A 409 13.91 -14.19 -20.74
N ALA A 410 14.93 -13.86 -19.94
CA ALA A 410 15.48 -14.76 -18.94
C ALA A 410 14.43 -15.18 -17.90
N CYS A 411 13.62 -14.24 -17.40
CA CYS A 411 12.51 -14.53 -16.48
C CYS A 411 11.47 -15.47 -17.12
N LYS A 412 11.15 -15.28 -18.42
CA LYS A 412 10.29 -16.21 -19.17
C LYS A 412 10.90 -17.61 -19.22
N MET A 413 12.20 -17.74 -19.48
CA MET A 413 12.89 -19.04 -19.52
C MET A 413 12.86 -19.74 -18.15
N ILE A 414 13.11 -19.02 -17.05
CA ILE A 414 13.02 -19.57 -15.68
C ILE A 414 11.61 -20.09 -15.40
N ASN A 415 10.57 -19.34 -15.79
CA ASN A 415 9.19 -19.77 -15.60
C ASN A 415 8.86 -21.02 -16.43
N MET A 416 9.37 -21.13 -17.66
CA MET A 416 9.20 -22.33 -18.49
C MET A 416 9.85 -23.57 -17.88
N ILE A 417 11.07 -23.44 -17.35
CA ILE A 417 11.74 -24.53 -16.63
C ILE A 417 10.88 -24.98 -15.45
N THR A 418 10.25 -24.04 -14.75
CA THR A 418 9.37 -24.32 -13.61
C THR A 418 8.09 -25.04 -14.04
N ILE A 419 7.49 -24.66 -15.17
CA ILE A 419 6.34 -25.34 -15.77
C ILE A 419 6.71 -26.78 -16.15
N LEU A 420 7.86 -26.97 -16.83
CA LEU A 420 8.34 -28.29 -17.22
C LEU A 420 8.60 -29.17 -15.98
N PHE A 421 9.22 -28.61 -14.94
CA PHE A 421 9.42 -29.29 -13.67
C PHE A 421 8.09 -29.68 -13.01
N MET A 422 7.09 -28.80 -13.03
CA MET A 422 5.77 -29.10 -12.46
C MET A 422 5.00 -30.15 -13.26
N ILE A 423 5.06 -30.08 -14.59
CA ILE A 423 4.51 -31.13 -15.46
C ILE A 423 5.22 -32.44 -15.18
N PHE A 424 6.54 -32.43 -15.03
CA PHE A 424 7.32 -33.61 -14.67
C PHE A 424 6.93 -34.16 -13.30
N VAL A 425 6.78 -33.32 -12.26
CA VAL A 425 6.32 -33.75 -10.93
C VAL A 425 4.88 -34.27 -10.96
N LEU A 426 3.98 -33.64 -11.71
CA LEU A 426 2.60 -34.12 -11.88
C LEU A 426 2.56 -35.43 -12.66
N PHE A 427 3.41 -35.58 -13.67
CA PHE A 427 3.60 -36.82 -14.41
C PHE A 427 4.16 -37.90 -13.50
N CYS A 428 5.25 -37.65 -12.76
CA CYS A 428 5.82 -38.55 -11.76
C CYS A 428 4.84 -38.87 -10.63
N ARG A 429 4.01 -37.93 -10.17
CA ARG A 429 2.95 -38.17 -9.17
C ARG A 429 1.79 -38.97 -9.75
N SER A 430 1.49 -38.80 -11.03
CA SER A 430 0.51 -39.61 -11.75
C SER A 430 1.07 -41.02 -11.97
N CYS A 431 2.35 -41.16 -12.33
CA CYS A 431 3.10 -42.42 -12.37
C CYS A 431 3.18 -43.05 -10.97
N TRP A 432 3.35 -42.28 -9.90
CA TRP A 432 3.37 -42.76 -8.52
C TRP A 432 1.98 -43.16 -8.03
N LYS A 433 0.93 -42.44 -8.44
CA LYS A 433 -0.47 -42.84 -8.23
C LYS A 433 -0.82 -44.09 -9.05
N TRP A 434 -0.28 -44.22 -10.25
CA TRP A 434 -0.43 -45.39 -11.12
C TRP A 434 0.32 -46.59 -10.52
N LEU A 435 1.57 -46.41 -10.06
CA LEU A 435 2.36 -47.39 -9.29
C LEU A 435 1.69 -47.77 -7.95
N LYS A 436 1.10 -46.81 -7.23
CA LYS A 436 0.33 -47.08 -6.00
C LYS A 436 -1.01 -47.77 -6.28
N ALA A 437 -1.70 -47.44 -7.36
CA ALA A 437 -2.92 -48.11 -7.80
C ALA A 437 -2.64 -49.55 -8.25
N ILE A 438 -1.47 -49.80 -8.86
CA ILE A 438 -1.00 -51.15 -9.19
C ILE A 438 -0.66 -51.97 -7.93
N MET A 439 -0.18 -51.33 -6.85
CA MET A 439 0.07 -52.02 -5.56
C MET A 439 -1.16 -52.20 -4.67
N PHE A 440 -2.17 -51.34 -4.78
CA PHE A 440 -3.41 -51.41 -3.98
C PHE A 440 -4.60 -51.01 -4.86
N SER A 441 -5.34 -51.99 -5.35
CA SER A 441 -6.55 -51.78 -6.15
C SER A 441 -7.79 -52.25 -5.39
N THR A 442 -8.73 -51.36 -5.04
CA THR A 442 -10.19 -51.62 -5.07
C THR A 442 -11.02 -50.33 -5.21
N SER A 443 -11.87 -50.32 -6.25
CA SER A 443 -13.12 -49.58 -6.57
C SER A 443 -13.27 -48.03 -6.55
N CYS A 444 -13.53 -47.50 -7.76
CA CYS A 444 -14.61 -46.60 -8.23
C CYS A 444 -15.13 -45.40 -7.39
N HIS A 445 -15.26 -44.21 -8.02
CA HIS A 445 -16.55 -43.51 -8.16
C HIS A 445 -16.51 -42.30 -9.12
N THR A 446 -17.65 -42.14 -9.80
CA THR A 446 -18.07 -41.18 -10.82
C THR A 446 -18.10 -39.72 -10.37
N LEU A 447 -17.58 -38.79 -11.20
CA LEU A 447 -17.67 -37.35 -10.99
C LEU A 447 -18.96 -36.80 -11.62
N GLY A 448 -19.90 -36.35 -10.79
CA GLY A 448 -21.13 -35.69 -11.21
C GLY A 448 -20.85 -34.29 -11.77
N GLU A 449 -21.38 -34.03 -12.97
CA GLU A 449 -21.59 -32.69 -13.51
C GLU A 449 -22.67 -31.96 -12.70
N GLN A 450 -22.40 -30.70 -12.35
CA GLN A 450 -23.38 -29.77 -11.79
C GLN A 450 -23.65 -28.66 -12.82
N PRO A 451 -24.88 -28.16 -12.94
CA PRO A 451 -25.33 -27.35 -14.08
C PRO A 451 -24.83 -25.90 -13.96
N ASN A 452 -24.31 -25.35 -15.06
CA ASN A 452 -24.00 -23.93 -15.19
C ASN A 452 -25.26 -23.16 -15.66
N GLU A 453 -26.11 -22.75 -14.74
CA GLU A 453 -27.04 -21.64 -14.99
C GLU A 453 -26.43 -20.38 -14.39
N HIS A 454 -25.93 -19.48 -15.25
CA HIS A 454 -25.69 -18.03 -15.02
C HIS A 454 -24.86 -17.38 -16.16
N LEU A 455 -24.75 -18.02 -17.34
CA LEU A 455 -23.84 -17.58 -18.40
C LEU A 455 -24.23 -16.25 -19.10
N GLY A 456 -25.48 -15.77 -18.93
CA GLY A 456 -25.98 -14.58 -19.63
C GLY A 456 -25.59 -13.21 -19.06
N LYS A 457 -25.20 -13.11 -17.78
CA LYS A 457 -24.81 -11.82 -17.16
C LYS A 457 -23.30 -11.50 -17.25
N ASP A 458 -22.48 -12.47 -17.65
CA ASP A 458 -21.02 -12.34 -17.67
C ASP A 458 -20.49 -11.59 -18.92
N GLU A 459 -21.26 -11.47 -20.01
CA GLU A 459 -20.83 -10.74 -21.21
C GLU A 459 -20.78 -9.22 -21.00
N ASP A 460 -21.77 -8.61 -20.33
CA ASP A 460 -21.82 -7.17 -20.05
C ASP A 460 -20.71 -6.70 -19.08
N LEU A 461 -20.21 -7.59 -18.23
CA LEU A 461 -19.18 -7.28 -17.23
C LEU A 461 -17.75 -7.27 -17.81
N ARG A 462 -17.54 -7.81 -19.03
CA ARG A 462 -16.23 -7.82 -19.68
C ARG A 462 -15.71 -6.42 -20.01
N GLY A 463 -16.62 -5.49 -20.32
CA GLY A 463 -16.27 -4.09 -20.62
C GLY A 463 -15.62 -3.35 -19.43
N TYR A 464 -15.78 -3.88 -18.21
CA TYR A 464 -15.27 -3.30 -16.97
C TYR A 464 -13.97 -3.96 -16.47
N VAL A 465 -13.43 -4.93 -17.21
CA VAL A 465 -12.15 -5.57 -16.90
C VAL A 465 -11.01 -4.72 -17.46
N LEU A 466 -10.18 -4.16 -16.57
CA LEU A 466 -9.04 -3.35 -16.97
C LEU A 466 -7.82 -4.25 -17.27
N GLN A 467 -7.51 -4.42 -18.56
CA GLN A 467 -6.36 -5.22 -19.00
C GLN A 467 -5.23 -4.33 -19.55
N LEU A 468 -3.97 -4.66 -19.26
CA LEU A 468 -2.80 -3.97 -19.83
C LEU A 468 -2.59 -4.26 -21.32
N HIS A 469 -3.04 -5.42 -21.81
CA HIS A 469 -2.85 -5.87 -23.18
C HIS A 469 -4.10 -6.62 -23.67
N GLU A 470 -4.56 -6.32 -24.89
CA GLU A 470 -5.83 -6.81 -25.46
C GLU A 470 -5.87 -8.34 -25.65
N ASP A 471 -4.70 -9.00 -25.66
CA ASP A 471 -4.61 -10.44 -25.91
C ASP A 471 -4.48 -11.31 -24.66
N LEU A 472 -4.54 -10.75 -23.45
CA LEU A 472 -4.60 -11.54 -22.22
C LEU A 472 -6.07 -11.95 -22.03
N GLN A 473 -6.47 -13.12 -22.53
CA GLN A 473 -7.80 -13.66 -22.24
C GLN A 473 -7.96 -13.81 -20.73
N PHE A 474 -8.51 -12.77 -20.09
CA PHE A 474 -8.89 -12.79 -18.69
C PHE A 474 -9.81 -13.99 -18.51
N THR A 475 -9.32 -15.00 -17.79
CA THR A 475 -10.03 -16.26 -17.71
C THR A 475 -11.35 -16.02 -16.98
N GLU A 476 -12.45 -16.50 -17.55
CA GLU A 476 -13.79 -16.49 -16.94
C GLU A 476 -13.75 -16.96 -15.46
N LYS A 477 -12.84 -17.90 -15.15
CA LYS A 477 -12.54 -18.36 -13.79
C LYS A 477 -12.09 -17.23 -12.85
N THR A 478 -11.30 -16.27 -13.31
CA THR A 478 -10.80 -15.14 -12.52
C THR A 478 -11.93 -14.12 -12.30
N LEU A 479 -12.72 -13.81 -13.33
CA LEU A 479 -13.91 -12.96 -13.20
C LEU A 479 -14.89 -13.54 -12.16
N LYS A 480 -15.19 -14.84 -12.28
CA LYS A 480 -16.05 -15.59 -11.35
C LYS A 480 -15.52 -15.56 -9.91
N ARG A 481 -14.20 -15.56 -9.71
CA ARG A 481 -13.59 -15.39 -8.37
C ARG A 481 -13.83 -13.98 -7.81
N PHE A 482 -13.63 -12.93 -8.62
CA PHE A 482 -13.91 -11.54 -8.20
C PHE A 482 -15.39 -11.34 -7.85
N LEU A 483 -16.30 -11.81 -8.72
CA LEU A 483 -17.75 -11.78 -8.47
C LEU A 483 -18.13 -12.52 -7.18
N LYS A 484 -17.61 -13.74 -7.00
CA LYS A 484 -17.87 -14.51 -5.78
C LYS A 484 -17.32 -13.82 -4.53
N SER A 485 -16.20 -13.09 -4.65
CA SER A 485 -15.59 -12.38 -3.52
C SER A 485 -16.42 -11.18 -3.07
N VAL A 486 -16.88 -10.33 -3.99
CA VAL A 486 -17.71 -9.15 -3.63
C VAL A 486 -19.07 -9.57 -3.12
N ASN A 487 -19.71 -10.56 -3.75
CA ASN A 487 -21.00 -11.08 -3.28
C ASN A 487 -20.88 -11.64 -1.86
N ARG A 488 -19.79 -12.34 -1.53
CA ARG A 488 -19.55 -12.82 -0.16
C ARG A 488 -19.32 -11.68 0.84
N LEU A 489 -18.63 -10.62 0.43
CA LEU A 489 -18.42 -9.44 1.28
C LEU A 489 -19.74 -8.77 1.60
N ILE A 490 -20.56 -8.51 0.58
CA ILE A 490 -21.90 -7.91 0.73
C ILE A 490 -22.79 -8.82 1.60
N LEU A 491 -22.89 -10.12 1.28
CA LEU A 491 -23.68 -11.09 2.07
C LEU A 491 -23.22 -11.22 3.53
N LYS A 492 -21.94 -10.97 3.82
CA LYS A 492 -21.43 -10.98 5.18
C LYS A 492 -21.84 -9.70 5.92
N ALA A 493 -21.78 -8.57 5.25
CA ALA A 493 -22.18 -7.26 5.77
C ALA A 493 -23.70 -7.17 5.98
N GLU A 494 -24.51 -7.75 5.09
CA GLU A 494 -25.98 -7.88 5.22
C GLU A 494 -26.39 -8.64 6.51
N LYS A 495 -25.50 -9.47 7.09
CA LYS A 495 -25.77 -10.17 8.36
C LYS A 495 -25.44 -9.35 9.60
N GLN A 496 -24.92 -8.14 9.43
CA GLN A 496 -24.49 -7.24 10.50
C GLN A 496 -25.16 -5.86 10.37
N PRO A 497 -26.50 -5.78 10.24
CA PRO A 497 -27.17 -4.49 10.19
C PRO A 497 -27.08 -3.76 11.55
N PRO A 498 -27.12 -2.42 11.55
CA PRO A 498 -27.09 -1.61 12.77
C PRO A 498 -28.48 -1.69 13.46
N LYS A 499 -28.61 -2.63 14.39
CA LYS A 499 -29.91 -3.01 14.99
C LYS A 499 -30.53 -1.88 15.82
N ASN A 500 -29.72 -1.13 16.56
CA ASN A 500 -30.24 -0.05 17.41
C ASN A 500 -30.65 1.15 16.56
N LEU A 501 -29.88 1.46 15.52
CA LEU A 501 -30.24 2.48 14.53
C LEU A 501 -31.56 2.13 13.83
N MET A 502 -31.73 0.89 13.38
CA MET A 502 -32.98 0.46 12.74
C MET A 502 -34.19 0.62 13.67
N LYS A 503 -34.04 0.22 14.94
CA LYS A 503 -35.09 0.42 15.95
C LYS A 503 -35.40 1.92 16.14
N LEU A 504 -34.39 2.80 16.09
CA LEU A 504 -34.58 4.25 16.17
C LEU A 504 -35.30 4.80 14.93
N LEU A 505 -34.89 4.37 13.72
CA LEU A 505 -35.51 4.77 12.46
C LEU A 505 -36.98 4.35 12.34
N SER A 506 -37.40 3.27 12.99
CA SER A 506 -38.82 2.88 13.03
C SER A 506 -39.75 3.91 13.70
N LYS A 507 -39.18 4.87 14.44
CA LYS A 507 -39.92 6.00 15.04
C LYS A 507 -40.08 7.19 14.09
N SER A 508 -39.43 7.17 12.93
CA SER A 508 -39.56 8.19 11.89
C SER A 508 -40.84 7.94 11.10
N HIS A 509 -41.77 8.88 11.14
CA HIS A 509 -43.02 8.83 10.37
C HIS A 509 -43.01 9.78 9.16
N GLY A 510 -41.87 10.42 8.90
CA GLY A 510 -41.68 11.38 7.80
C GLY A 510 -40.45 12.24 8.04
N PHE A 511 -40.39 13.40 7.39
CA PHE A 511 -39.31 14.39 7.57
C PHE A 511 -39.78 15.64 8.33
N GLU A 512 -40.92 15.56 9.02
CA GLU A 512 -41.55 16.71 9.69
C GLU A 512 -40.69 17.28 10.83
N GLY A 513 -39.92 16.43 11.52
CA GLY A 513 -38.97 16.85 12.54
C GLY A 513 -37.88 17.79 12.04
N LEU A 514 -37.55 17.78 10.74
CA LEU A 514 -36.59 18.71 10.14
C LEU A 514 -37.14 20.15 10.02
N ALA A 515 -38.46 20.33 9.91
CA ALA A 515 -39.06 21.66 9.94
C ALA A 515 -39.17 22.21 11.38
N LYS A 516 -39.18 21.32 12.38
CA LYS A 516 -39.50 21.66 13.77
C LYS A 516 -38.27 21.85 14.67
N PHE A 517 -37.08 21.39 14.29
CA PHE A 517 -35.89 21.44 15.17
C PHE A 517 -35.23 22.82 15.25
N ASN A 518 -35.31 23.63 14.19
CA ASN A 518 -34.67 24.94 14.13
C ASN A 518 -35.57 25.95 13.40
N SER A 519 -36.04 26.97 14.11
CA SER A 519 -36.89 28.02 13.54
C SER A 519 -36.08 29.27 13.14
N ASN A 520 -36.42 29.86 11.99
CA ASN A 520 -35.91 31.16 11.56
C ASN A 520 -36.44 32.31 12.45
N HIS A 521 -37.48 32.06 13.25
CA HIS A 521 -37.98 33.04 14.23
C HIS A 521 -37.11 33.16 15.48
N VAL A 522 -36.12 32.27 15.67
CA VAL A 522 -35.18 32.33 16.80
C VAL A 522 -33.86 32.97 16.34
N PRO A 523 -33.51 34.17 16.80
CA PRO A 523 -32.27 34.83 16.40
C PRO A 523 -31.03 34.10 16.94
N SER A 524 -29.99 33.99 16.11
CA SER A 524 -28.68 33.46 16.53
C SER A 524 -28.05 34.34 17.61
N LEU A 525 -27.39 33.73 18.60
CA LEU A 525 -26.60 34.47 19.59
C LEU A 525 -25.21 34.86 19.06
N LEU A 526 -24.80 34.34 17.91
CA LEU A 526 -23.47 34.58 17.34
C LEU A 526 -23.52 35.62 16.21
N PRO A 527 -22.52 36.53 16.12
CA PRO A 527 -22.43 37.53 15.05
C PRO A 527 -22.31 36.93 13.64
N LYS A 528 -21.74 35.72 13.54
CA LYS A 528 -21.71 34.92 12.32
C LYS A 528 -22.62 33.71 12.52
N GLU A 529 -23.64 33.59 11.67
CA GLU A 529 -24.49 32.40 11.63
C GLU A 529 -23.70 31.26 10.97
N TYR A 530 -23.54 30.15 11.70
CA TYR A 530 -22.86 28.96 11.21
C TYR A 530 -23.89 28.05 10.54
N VAL A 531 -23.56 27.55 9.34
CA VAL A 531 -24.36 26.55 8.62
C VAL A 531 -24.48 25.29 9.48
N ASN A 532 -25.68 24.74 9.64
CA ASN A 532 -25.84 23.56 10.46
C ASN A 532 -25.17 22.34 9.79
N CYS A 533 -24.58 21.47 10.61
CA CYS A 533 -24.22 20.12 10.20
C CYS A 533 -25.29 19.14 10.71
N TRP A 534 -25.29 17.89 10.25
CA TRP A 534 -26.22 16.85 10.70
C TRP A 534 -25.93 16.40 12.13
N SER A 535 -24.65 16.29 12.49
CA SER A 535 -24.21 15.76 13.79
C SER A 535 -24.51 16.69 14.97
N LEU A 536 -24.39 18.01 14.81
CA LEU A 536 -24.56 18.95 15.92
C LEU A 536 -26.00 19.03 16.47
N PRO A 537 -27.06 19.17 15.64
CA PRO A 537 -28.44 19.10 16.10
C PRO A 537 -28.76 17.75 16.74
N LEU A 538 -28.24 16.66 16.18
CA LEU A 538 -28.46 15.31 16.71
C LEU A 538 -27.91 15.16 18.14
N VAL A 539 -26.66 15.57 18.37
CA VAL A 539 -26.02 15.53 19.70
C VAL A 539 -26.75 16.46 20.68
N THR A 540 -27.21 17.62 20.20
CA THR A 540 -27.92 18.61 21.02
C THR A 540 -29.30 18.12 21.45
N LEU A 541 -30.09 17.55 20.53
CA LEU A 541 -31.38 16.92 20.83
C LEU A 541 -31.22 15.74 21.78
N THR A 542 -30.17 14.93 21.59
CA THR A 542 -29.87 13.82 22.51
C THR A 542 -29.53 14.33 23.91
N SER A 543 -28.78 15.43 24.01
CA SER A 543 -28.50 16.09 25.28
C SER A 543 -29.78 16.58 25.98
N ILE A 544 -30.76 17.10 25.23
CA ILE A 544 -32.07 17.50 25.76
C ILE A 544 -32.82 16.26 26.28
N ALA A 545 -32.88 15.19 25.48
CA ALA A 545 -33.54 13.95 25.87
C ALA A 545 -32.94 13.34 27.15
N MET A 546 -31.62 13.34 27.28
CA MET A 546 -30.91 12.87 28.48
C MET A 546 -31.09 13.77 29.70
N SER A 547 -31.53 15.01 29.53
CA SER A 547 -31.77 15.94 30.63
C SER A 547 -33.13 15.72 31.31
N LEU A 548 -33.96 14.79 30.81
CA LEU A 548 -35.28 14.49 31.34
C LEU A 548 -35.19 13.42 32.45
N PRO A 549 -35.35 13.79 33.74
CA PRO A 549 -35.06 12.89 34.86
C PRO A 549 -36.10 11.78 35.08
N ASN A 550 -37.32 11.92 34.54
CA ASN A 550 -38.45 11.01 34.78
C ASN A 550 -38.69 10.02 33.63
N ILE A 551 -37.68 9.77 32.81
CA ILE A 551 -37.74 8.78 31.72
C ILE A 551 -37.10 7.47 32.19
N GLU A 552 -37.70 6.35 31.80
CA GLU A 552 -37.14 5.03 32.07
C GLU A 552 -35.73 4.90 31.49
N LYS A 553 -34.79 4.42 32.31
CA LYS A 553 -33.38 4.33 31.92
C LYS A 553 -33.18 3.50 30.64
N ASP A 554 -33.90 2.39 30.50
CA ASP A 554 -33.80 1.52 29.33
C ASP A 554 -34.23 2.23 28.02
N MET A 555 -35.17 3.18 28.10
CA MET A 555 -35.55 4.00 26.95
C MET A 555 -34.45 4.99 26.56
N VAL A 556 -33.80 5.62 27.55
CA VAL A 556 -32.68 6.54 27.33
C VAL A 556 -31.47 5.80 26.77
N ASP A 557 -31.12 4.64 27.35
CA ASP A 557 -30.02 3.80 26.88
C ASP A 557 -30.28 3.28 25.45
N CYS A 558 -31.54 2.94 25.13
CA CYS A 558 -31.92 2.56 23.77
C CYS A 558 -31.78 3.70 22.75
N LEU A 559 -32.14 4.94 23.13
CA LEU A 559 -31.94 6.12 22.29
C LEU A 559 -30.44 6.39 22.09
N LEU A 560 -29.66 6.36 23.17
CA LEU A 560 -28.21 6.55 23.13
C LEU A 560 -27.53 5.56 22.20
N ASN A 561 -27.77 4.25 22.36
CA ASN A 561 -27.19 3.23 21.50
C ASN A 561 -27.58 3.41 20.02
N GLY A 562 -28.82 3.83 19.75
CA GLY A 562 -29.28 4.14 18.39
C GLY A 562 -28.57 5.36 17.79
N VAL A 563 -28.37 6.41 18.58
CA VAL A 563 -27.65 7.62 18.15
C VAL A 563 -26.15 7.36 18.00
N SER A 564 -25.51 6.55 18.87
CA SER A 564 -24.11 6.14 18.72
C SER A 564 -23.89 5.40 17.40
N GLU A 565 -24.77 4.46 17.05
CA GLU A 565 -24.73 3.78 15.74
C GLU A 565 -25.01 4.76 14.58
N ALA A 566 -25.99 5.66 14.73
CA ALA A 566 -26.32 6.65 13.72
C ALA A 566 -25.15 7.60 13.39
N LEU A 567 -24.44 8.08 14.41
CA LEU A 567 -23.34 9.03 14.27
C LEU A 567 -22.20 8.50 13.41
N LEU A 568 -21.98 7.19 13.38
CA LEU A 568 -21.01 6.57 12.45
C LEU A 568 -21.37 6.84 11.00
N TYR A 569 -22.65 6.71 10.64
CA TYR A 569 -23.15 6.95 9.27
C TYR A 569 -23.31 8.44 8.98
N VAL A 570 -23.76 9.24 9.96
CA VAL A 570 -23.89 10.69 9.82
C VAL A 570 -22.53 11.34 9.54
N THR A 571 -21.52 10.99 10.34
CA THR A 571 -20.13 11.47 10.14
C THR A 571 -19.63 11.07 8.76
N LEU A 572 -19.95 9.85 8.30
CA LEU A 572 -19.56 9.38 6.98
C LEU A 572 -20.20 10.19 5.83
N VAL A 573 -21.48 10.56 5.96
CA VAL A 573 -22.17 11.43 5.01
C VAL A 573 -21.54 12.82 5.01
N GLU A 574 -21.31 13.38 6.20
CA GLU A 574 -20.69 14.69 6.40
C GLU A 574 -19.27 14.78 5.81
N GLU A 575 -18.41 13.79 6.06
CA GLU A 575 -17.05 13.71 5.51
C GLU A 575 -17.02 13.47 4.00
N SER A 576 -18.05 12.85 3.43
CA SER A 576 -18.08 12.53 2.00
C SER A 576 -18.67 13.66 1.16
N LEU A 577 -19.70 14.34 1.66
CA LEU A 577 -20.47 15.33 0.90
C LEU A 577 -20.18 16.79 1.32
N ASN A 578 -19.76 17.04 2.56
CA ASN A 578 -19.59 18.39 3.12
C ASN A 578 -18.10 18.78 3.37
N ALA A 579 -17.15 18.05 2.77
CA ALA A 579 -15.72 18.10 3.12
C ALA A 579 -14.95 19.38 2.72
N SER A 580 -15.51 20.21 1.84
CA SER A 580 -14.78 21.29 1.16
C SER A 580 -14.75 22.63 1.91
N ASP A 581 -15.56 22.82 2.96
CA ASP A 581 -15.60 24.08 3.72
C ASP A 581 -14.92 23.94 5.10
N HIS A 582 -13.95 24.82 5.36
CA HIS A 582 -13.23 24.88 6.64
C HIS A 582 -14.18 25.14 7.83
N ASP A 583 -15.30 25.86 7.60
CA ASP A 583 -16.28 26.10 8.67
C ASP A 583 -17.05 24.82 9.04
N HIS A 584 -17.45 23.98 8.07
CA HIS A 584 -18.12 22.69 8.32
C HIS A 584 -17.25 21.72 9.14
N VAL A 585 -15.96 21.59 8.79
CA VAL A 585 -15.02 20.72 9.55
C VAL A 585 -14.91 21.17 11.01
N SER A 586 -14.98 22.48 11.28
CA SER A 586 -14.90 22.99 12.65
C SER A 586 -16.15 22.68 13.48
N ILE A 587 -17.32 22.63 12.84
CA ILE A 587 -18.60 22.31 13.48
C ILE A 587 -18.73 20.80 13.71
N GLN A 588 -18.27 19.97 12.77
CA GLN A 588 -18.24 18.51 12.93
C GLN A 588 -17.37 18.09 14.12
N LYS A 589 -16.15 18.64 14.22
CA LYS A 589 -15.27 18.43 15.39
C LYS A 589 -15.89 18.91 16.70
N ALA A 590 -16.71 19.97 16.63
CA ALA A 590 -17.47 20.42 17.78
C ALA A 590 -18.54 19.38 18.17
N ALA A 591 -19.31 18.86 17.22
CA ALA A 591 -20.27 17.80 17.49
C ALA A 591 -19.60 16.54 18.08
N GLU A 592 -18.48 16.08 17.53
CA GLU A 592 -17.70 14.95 18.05
C GLU A 592 -17.23 15.15 19.49
N THR A 593 -16.68 16.33 19.79
CA THR A 593 -16.20 16.65 21.14
C THR A 593 -17.36 16.71 22.13
N LEU A 594 -18.49 17.30 21.71
CA LEU A 594 -19.70 17.36 22.53
C LEU A 594 -20.29 15.97 22.76
N TRP A 595 -20.24 15.08 21.76
CA TRP A 595 -20.75 13.73 21.86
C TRP A 595 -20.04 12.93 22.96
N VAL A 596 -18.71 13.02 23.05
CA VAL A 596 -17.95 12.38 24.14
C VAL A 596 -18.38 12.88 25.52
N ASP A 597 -18.61 14.19 25.65
CA ASP A 597 -19.11 14.80 26.89
C ASP A 597 -20.48 14.22 27.30
N VAL A 598 -21.36 14.00 26.32
CA VAL A 598 -22.73 13.51 26.50
C VAL A 598 -22.76 12.01 26.78
N GLU A 599 -22.18 11.20 25.89
CA GLU A 599 -22.21 9.73 25.94
C GLU A 599 -21.41 9.18 27.13
N VAL A 600 -20.18 9.65 27.34
CA VAL A 600 -19.25 9.08 28.33
C VAL A 600 -19.42 9.72 29.70
N TYR A 601 -19.50 11.05 29.75
CA TYR A 601 -19.48 11.78 31.01
C TYR A 601 -20.86 12.21 31.52
N HIS A 602 -21.92 12.01 30.73
CA HIS A 602 -23.28 12.46 31.04
C HIS A 602 -23.32 13.98 31.35
N LYS A 603 -22.57 14.73 30.53
CA LYS A 603 -22.37 16.17 30.65
C LYS A 603 -22.64 16.89 29.34
N TRP A 604 -22.93 18.18 29.44
CA TRP A 604 -23.02 19.09 28.31
C TRP A 604 -22.09 20.28 28.56
N LEU A 605 -21.02 20.41 27.77
CA LEU A 605 -19.98 21.45 27.92
C LEU A 605 -19.45 21.54 29.35
N GLY A 606 -19.05 20.39 29.90
CA GLY A 606 -18.58 20.21 31.28
C GLY A 606 -19.65 20.33 32.37
N THR A 607 -20.91 20.60 32.01
CA THR A 607 -22.03 20.69 32.95
C THR A 607 -22.69 19.34 33.13
N LYS A 608 -22.87 18.86 34.37
CA LYS A 608 -23.69 17.66 34.61
C LYS A 608 -25.14 17.90 34.17
N LEU A 609 -25.65 17.00 33.32
CA LEU A 609 -27.07 17.00 32.96
C LEU A 609 -27.92 16.64 34.20
N PRO A 610 -29.17 17.13 34.29
CA PRO A 610 -30.07 16.78 35.39
C PRO A 610 -30.19 15.26 35.53
N SER A 611 -30.07 14.77 36.77
CA SER A 611 -30.14 13.33 37.06
C SER A 611 -31.51 12.96 37.65
N PRO A 612 -31.93 11.68 37.59
CA PRO A 612 -33.24 11.21 38.09
C PRO A 612 -33.58 11.57 39.55
N LYS A 613 -32.57 11.93 40.35
CA LYS A 613 -32.72 12.23 41.79
C LYS A 613 -33.04 13.70 42.10
N SER A 614 -33.03 14.61 41.12
CA SER A 614 -33.38 16.01 41.36
C SER A 614 -34.89 16.25 41.28
N LYS A 615 -35.42 17.09 42.17
CA LYS A 615 -36.82 17.53 42.28
C LYS A 615 -37.56 17.61 40.93
N VAL A 616 -38.86 17.29 40.97
CA VAL A 616 -39.84 17.29 39.88
C VAL A 616 -39.79 18.61 39.09
N ASN A 617 -38.90 18.68 38.11
CA ASN A 617 -38.82 19.81 37.19
C ASN A 617 -39.77 19.54 36.02
N THR A 618 -40.59 20.52 35.65
CA THR A 618 -41.45 20.41 34.47
C THR A 618 -40.59 20.43 33.18
N PRO A 619 -41.05 19.85 32.06
CA PRO A 619 -40.33 19.93 30.78
C PRO A 619 -39.96 21.37 30.38
N ARG A 620 -40.84 22.32 30.66
CA ARG A 620 -40.63 23.76 30.44
C ARG A 620 -39.43 24.29 31.22
N GLU A 621 -39.34 23.98 32.50
CA GLU A 621 -38.22 24.41 33.37
C GLU A 621 -36.88 23.84 32.90
N ILE A 622 -36.85 22.59 32.43
CA ILE A 622 -35.64 21.95 31.91
C ILE A 622 -35.18 22.64 30.62
N LEU A 623 -36.10 22.88 29.68
CA LEU A 623 -35.79 23.59 28.43
C LEU A 623 -35.32 25.03 28.67
N GLN A 624 -35.99 25.77 29.56
CA GLN A 624 -35.57 27.12 29.96
C GLN A 624 -34.20 27.11 30.62
N TRP A 625 -33.93 26.14 31.50
CA TRP A 625 -32.61 25.99 32.13
C TRP A 625 -31.51 25.73 31.10
N LEU A 626 -31.74 24.83 30.13
CA LEU A 626 -30.79 24.53 29.06
C LEU A 626 -30.52 25.77 28.20
N ARG A 627 -31.59 26.46 27.76
CA ARG A 627 -31.52 27.71 26.99
C ARG A 627 -30.73 28.79 27.71
N ASP A 628 -31.08 29.09 28.96
CA ASP A 628 -30.45 30.17 29.72
C ASP A 628 -28.99 29.83 30.03
N LYS A 629 -28.69 28.54 30.25
CA LYS A 629 -27.32 28.07 30.43
C LYS A 629 -26.50 28.21 29.17
N ALA A 630 -27.06 27.86 28.02
CA ALA A 630 -26.45 28.09 26.73
C ALA A 630 -26.13 29.56 26.50
N LYS A 631 -27.10 30.46 26.75
CA LYS A 631 -26.92 31.91 26.65
C LYS A 631 -25.77 32.42 27.54
N ARG A 632 -25.68 31.95 28.79
CA ARG A 632 -24.55 32.26 29.68
C ARG A 632 -23.20 31.78 29.15
N LYS A 633 -23.12 30.60 28.53
CA LYS A 633 -21.88 30.07 27.96
C LYS A 633 -21.43 30.90 26.75
N VAL A 634 -22.36 31.30 25.87
CA VAL A 634 -22.05 32.20 24.74
C VAL A 634 -21.53 33.54 25.24
N ASN A 635 -22.27 34.21 26.14
CA ASN A 635 -21.85 35.50 26.71
C ASN A 635 -20.47 35.43 27.38
N LYS A 636 -20.15 34.32 28.05
CA LYS A 636 -18.83 34.10 28.65
C LYS A 636 -17.72 34.10 27.59
N VAL A 637 -17.93 33.45 26.45
CA VAL A 637 -16.98 33.43 25.33
C VAL A 637 -16.91 34.79 24.61
N GLU A 638 -18.03 35.50 24.53
CA GLU A 638 -18.08 36.85 23.96
C GLU A 638 -17.31 37.87 24.81
N SER A 639 -17.38 37.75 26.13
CA SER A 639 -16.63 38.60 27.09
C SER A 639 -15.13 38.30 27.18
N MET A 640 -14.62 37.25 26.54
CA MET A 640 -13.20 36.93 26.52
C MET A 640 -12.43 37.83 25.53
N ASP A 641 -11.25 38.30 25.93
CA ASP A 641 -10.33 39.02 25.04
C ASP A 641 -10.02 38.20 23.79
N ILE A 642 -9.94 38.87 22.64
CA ILE A 642 -9.69 38.22 21.33
C ILE A 642 -8.41 37.37 21.37
N ARG A 643 -7.38 37.81 22.10
CA ARG A 643 -6.10 37.08 22.27
C ARG A 643 -6.24 35.82 23.14
N SER A 644 -7.28 35.74 23.96
CA SER A 644 -7.59 34.61 24.86
C SER A 644 -8.57 33.59 24.25
N ARG A 645 -9.18 33.91 23.09
CA ARG A 645 -10.02 32.95 22.35
C ARG A 645 -9.16 31.84 21.76
N SER A 646 -9.17 30.69 22.44
CA SER A 646 -8.61 29.45 21.93
C SER A 646 -9.60 28.71 21.03
N TYR A 647 -9.12 27.66 20.36
CA TYR A 647 -9.99 26.70 19.65
C TYR A 647 -11.13 26.17 20.53
N GLY A 648 -10.88 25.94 21.82
CA GLY A 648 -11.89 25.48 22.77
C GLY A 648 -13.02 26.48 23.03
N SER A 649 -12.74 27.79 22.91
CA SER A 649 -13.76 28.83 23.05
C SER A 649 -14.72 28.88 21.85
N LYS A 650 -14.21 28.70 20.62
CA LYS A 650 -15.01 28.61 19.39
C LYS A 650 -15.92 27.38 19.41
N TYR A 651 -15.38 26.23 19.80
CA TYR A 651 -16.14 25.00 20.05
C TYR A 651 -17.33 25.25 21.00
N MET A 652 -17.02 25.83 22.16
CA MET A 652 -18.00 26.09 23.21
C MET A 652 -19.14 27.01 22.73
N SER A 653 -18.81 28.06 21.97
CA SER A 653 -19.81 28.98 21.42
C SER A 653 -20.72 28.33 20.38
N ILE A 654 -20.20 27.45 19.51
CA ILE A 654 -20.98 26.76 18.48
C ILE A 654 -22.01 25.82 19.13
N CYS A 655 -21.57 24.97 20.06
CA CYS A 655 -22.44 24.04 20.76
C CYS A 655 -23.48 24.76 21.63
N ALA A 656 -23.08 25.84 22.30
CA ALA A 656 -24.01 26.64 23.10
C ALA A 656 -25.06 27.33 22.23
N ASN A 657 -24.68 27.90 21.08
CA ASN A 657 -25.65 28.50 20.18
C ASN A 657 -26.67 27.48 19.64
N SER A 658 -26.22 26.27 19.29
CA SER A 658 -27.12 25.20 18.85
C SER A 658 -28.12 24.79 19.95
N MET A 659 -27.65 24.58 21.19
CA MET A 659 -28.53 24.28 22.33
C MET A 659 -29.55 25.40 22.59
N TYR A 660 -29.13 26.66 22.52
CA TYR A 660 -30.03 27.80 22.67
C TYR A 660 -31.13 27.79 21.60
N ARG A 661 -30.75 27.66 20.33
CA ARG A 661 -31.70 27.71 19.20
C ARG A 661 -32.71 26.57 19.25
N ILE A 662 -32.25 25.34 19.49
CA ILE A 662 -33.11 24.16 19.54
C ILE A 662 -34.04 24.22 20.76
N ALA A 663 -33.52 24.55 21.95
CA ALA A 663 -34.34 24.65 23.15
C ALA A 663 -35.42 25.75 23.05
N GLU A 664 -35.07 26.92 22.50
CA GLU A 664 -36.03 28.00 22.27
C GLU A 664 -37.05 27.64 21.19
N THR A 665 -36.63 26.97 20.12
CA THR A 665 -37.55 26.50 19.06
C THR A 665 -38.57 25.50 19.63
N ILE A 666 -38.14 24.55 20.45
CA ILE A 666 -39.05 23.62 21.13
C ILE A 666 -39.99 24.39 22.05
N LEU A 667 -39.51 25.38 22.81
CA LEU A 667 -40.36 26.20 23.67
C LEU A 667 -41.45 26.96 22.88
N LEU A 668 -41.10 27.50 21.70
CA LEU A 668 -42.04 28.19 20.81
C LEU A 668 -43.09 27.24 20.23
N ASN A 669 -42.70 26.05 19.79
CA ASN A 669 -43.63 25.07 19.21
C ASN A 669 -44.68 24.57 20.21
N TYR A 670 -44.42 24.68 21.51
CA TYR A 670 -45.32 24.23 22.58
C TYR A 670 -45.97 25.39 23.37
N HIS A 671 -45.88 26.63 22.90
CA HIS A 671 -46.15 27.85 23.68
C HIS A 671 -47.49 27.85 24.44
N ASP A 672 -48.55 27.25 23.90
CA ASP A 672 -49.89 27.25 24.52
C ASP A 672 -50.19 26.03 25.42
N ASN A 673 -49.42 24.94 25.32
CA ASN A 673 -49.74 23.65 25.97
C ASN A 673 -48.60 23.07 26.82
N ILE A 674 -47.42 23.70 26.89
CA ILE A 674 -46.21 23.09 27.46
C ILE A 674 -46.32 22.74 28.96
N GLU A 675 -47.18 23.43 29.72
CA GLU A 675 -47.41 23.17 31.14
C GLU A 675 -48.14 21.83 31.38
N GLN A 676 -48.89 21.34 30.38
CA GLN A 676 -49.61 20.07 30.43
C GLN A 676 -48.84 18.91 29.76
N VAL A 677 -47.69 19.18 29.14
CA VAL A 677 -46.87 18.18 28.47
C VAL A 677 -46.11 17.36 29.52
N SER A 678 -46.26 16.03 29.49
CA SER A 678 -45.46 15.13 30.33
C SER A 678 -44.03 15.01 29.79
N GLN A 679 -43.08 14.65 30.65
CA GLN A 679 -41.70 14.39 30.20
C GLN A 679 -41.66 13.26 29.14
N ASP A 680 -42.50 12.23 29.27
CA ASP A 680 -42.59 11.15 28.28
C ASP A 680 -43.02 11.65 26.90
N LYS A 681 -43.98 12.57 26.84
CA LYS A 681 -44.42 13.19 25.57
C LYS A 681 -43.31 14.01 24.94
N LEU A 682 -42.58 14.80 25.72
CA LEU A 682 -41.42 15.56 25.22
C LEU A 682 -40.32 14.61 24.74
N PHE A 683 -40.00 13.56 25.50
CA PHE A 683 -38.99 12.57 25.14
C PHE A 683 -39.35 11.85 23.83
N ALA A 684 -40.61 11.44 23.67
CA ALA A 684 -41.10 10.82 22.44
C ALA A 684 -40.97 11.78 21.24
N HIS A 685 -41.34 13.06 21.42
CA HIS A 685 -41.22 14.06 20.38
C HIS A 685 -39.77 14.35 19.99
N VAL A 686 -38.87 14.51 20.96
CA VAL A 686 -37.42 14.69 20.70
C VAL A 686 -36.82 13.45 20.05
N SER A 687 -37.21 12.25 20.49
CA SER A 687 -36.79 10.99 19.86
C SER A 687 -37.25 10.88 18.41
N SER A 688 -38.46 11.35 18.10
CA SER A 688 -38.98 11.42 16.73
C SER A 688 -38.18 12.40 15.89
N MET A 689 -37.90 13.62 16.38
CA MET A 689 -37.06 14.58 15.65
C MET A 689 -35.66 14.04 15.37
N ILE A 690 -35.06 13.34 16.34
CA ILE A 690 -33.79 12.64 16.17
C ILE A 690 -33.89 11.61 15.04
N ALA A 691 -34.93 10.77 15.06
CA ALA A 691 -35.13 9.75 14.03
C ALA A 691 -35.32 10.36 12.63
N ASP A 692 -36.10 11.42 12.50
CA ASP A 692 -36.34 12.12 11.22
C ASP A 692 -35.05 12.76 10.66
N ILE A 693 -34.25 13.40 11.51
CA ILE A 693 -32.94 13.98 11.11
C ILE A 693 -32.00 12.88 10.63
N ILE A 694 -31.92 11.76 11.36
CA ILE A 694 -31.09 10.63 10.95
C ILE A 694 -31.59 10.06 9.63
N ALA A 695 -32.91 9.83 9.49
CA ALA A 695 -33.53 9.31 8.28
C ALA A 695 -33.20 10.17 7.05
N ALA A 696 -33.35 11.49 7.14
CA ALA A 696 -32.97 12.41 6.06
C ALA A 696 -31.46 12.35 5.77
N CYS A 697 -30.61 12.32 6.80
CA CYS A 697 -29.17 12.22 6.61
C CYS A 697 -28.81 10.94 5.83
N VAL A 698 -29.34 9.79 6.25
CA VAL A 698 -29.00 8.49 5.67
C VAL A 698 -29.62 8.24 4.29
N THR A 699 -30.59 9.04 3.83
CA THR A 699 -31.01 9.02 2.40
C THR A 699 -29.89 9.40 1.44
N ASN A 700 -28.82 10.02 1.94
CA ASN A 700 -27.62 10.34 1.16
C ASN A 700 -26.61 9.18 1.09
N LEU A 701 -26.80 8.08 1.86
CA LEU A 701 -25.90 6.91 1.83
C LEU A 701 -25.67 6.31 0.43
N PRO A 702 -26.70 6.19 -0.45
CA PRO A 702 -26.49 5.77 -1.83
C PRO A 702 -25.42 6.60 -2.56
N GLN A 703 -25.43 7.93 -2.40
CA GLN A 703 -24.43 8.81 -3.02
C GLN A 703 -23.04 8.60 -2.41
N VAL A 704 -22.97 8.44 -1.08
CA VAL A 704 -21.71 8.13 -0.37
C VAL A 704 -21.09 6.83 -0.89
N ILE A 705 -21.90 5.79 -1.08
CA ILE A 705 -21.46 4.50 -1.65
C ILE A 705 -20.91 4.70 -3.07
N LEU A 706 -21.59 5.49 -3.90
CA LEU A 706 -21.11 5.83 -5.25
C LEU A 706 -19.79 6.61 -5.22
N MET A 707 -19.66 7.62 -4.36
CA MET A 707 -18.42 8.41 -4.22
C MET A 707 -17.25 7.53 -3.77
N LYS A 708 -17.46 6.66 -2.78
CA LYS A 708 -16.44 5.70 -2.34
C LYS A 708 -16.03 4.74 -3.45
N CYS A 709 -16.94 4.33 -4.32
CA CYS A 709 -16.58 3.50 -5.48
C CYS A 709 -15.65 4.23 -6.46
N ARG A 710 -15.80 5.56 -6.61
CA ARG A 710 -15.11 6.38 -7.61
C ARG A 710 -13.74 6.92 -7.17
N GLU A 711 -13.11 6.30 -6.17
CA GLU A 711 -11.79 6.71 -5.68
C GLU A 711 -10.80 6.93 -6.85
N SER A 712 -10.19 8.12 -6.86
CA SER A 712 -9.30 8.56 -7.92
C SER A 712 -7.89 8.01 -7.75
N VAL A 713 -7.46 7.77 -6.50
CA VAL A 713 -6.13 7.27 -6.20
C VAL A 713 -6.06 5.76 -6.41
N ILE A 714 -5.31 5.31 -7.42
CA ILE A 714 -5.25 3.90 -7.84
C ILE A 714 -4.90 2.94 -6.70
N GLU A 715 -4.02 3.35 -5.78
CA GLU A 715 -3.60 2.55 -4.63
C GLU A 715 -4.71 2.40 -3.57
N LYS A 716 -5.69 3.31 -3.54
CA LYS A 716 -6.80 3.32 -2.56
C LYS A 716 -8.08 2.70 -3.12
N ARG A 717 -8.21 2.53 -4.44
CA ARG A 717 -9.42 2.04 -5.11
C ARG A 717 -9.96 0.73 -4.53
N GLU A 718 -9.14 -0.32 -4.42
CA GLU A 718 -9.61 -1.63 -3.93
C GLU A 718 -10.17 -1.51 -2.50
N ALA A 719 -9.47 -0.79 -1.60
CA ALA A 719 -9.90 -0.58 -0.23
C ALA A 719 -11.18 0.28 -0.14
N SER A 720 -11.28 1.32 -0.97
CA SER A 720 -12.45 2.21 -1.00
C SER A 720 -13.70 1.49 -1.52
N VAL A 721 -13.57 0.71 -2.60
CA VAL A 721 -14.70 -0.11 -3.11
C VAL A 721 -15.04 -1.23 -2.13
N GLN A 722 -14.06 -1.80 -1.42
CA GLN A 722 -14.33 -2.77 -0.34
C GLN A 722 -15.19 -2.15 0.76
N ALA A 723 -14.84 -0.93 1.20
CA ALA A 723 -15.61 -0.19 2.19
C ALA A 723 -17.01 0.16 1.67
N ALA A 724 -17.15 0.53 0.39
CA ALA A 724 -18.45 0.75 -0.25
C ALA A 724 -19.32 -0.51 -0.29
N ALA A 725 -18.73 -1.68 -0.58
CA ALA A 725 -19.44 -2.96 -0.59
C ALA A 725 -19.91 -3.37 0.82
N GLN A 726 -19.08 -3.13 1.83
CA GLN A 726 -19.45 -3.36 3.23
C GLN A 726 -20.57 -2.43 3.66
N LEU A 727 -20.43 -1.12 3.40
CA LEU A 727 -21.45 -0.12 3.71
C LEU A 727 -22.79 -0.44 3.05
N LEU A 728 -22.78 -0.83 1.76
CA LEU A 728 -23.97 -1.25 1.04
C LEU A 728 -24.65 -2.44 1.73
N GLY A 729 -23.89 -3.45 2.16
CA GLY A 729 -24.46 -4.61 2.83
C GLY A 729 -25.06 -4.26 4.20
N GLU A 730 -24.35 -3.48 5.02
CA GLU A 730 -24.82 -3.06 6.36
C GLU A 730 -26.06 -2.17 6.30
N THR A 731 -26.22 -1.38 5.24
CA THR A 731 -27.27 -0.35 5.11
C THR A 731 -28.36 -0.72 4.09
N ALA A 732 -28.30 -1.91 3.48
CA ALA A 732 -29.25 -2.33 2.45
C ALA A 732 -30.71 -2.23 2.91
N GLU A 733 -31.00 -2.69 4.13
CA GLU A 733 -32.35 -2.67 4.70
C GLU A 733 -32.82 -1.23 4.96
N ILE A 734 -31.94 -0.38 5.51
CA ILE A 734 -32.21 1.05 5.72
C ILE A 734 -32.57 1.75 4.40
N ILE A 735 -31.79 1.49 3.34
CA ILE A 735 -32.03 2.09 2.02
C ILE A 735 -33.39 1.64 1.46
N ILE A 736 -33.77 0.37 1.64
CA ILE A 736 -35.07 -0.15 1.19
C ILE A 736 -36.20 0.54 1.94
N THR A 737 -36.15 0.60 3.27
CA THR A 737 -37.19 1.23 4.11
C THR A 737 -37.37 2.71 3.78
N LEU A 738 -36.27 3.44 3.55
CA LEU A 738 -36.34 4.87 3.26
C LEU A 738 -36.75 5.18 1.81
N GLN A 739 -36.62 4.23 0.88
CA GLN A 739 -37.11 4.40 -0.50
C GLN A 739 -38.63 4.46 -0.60
N GLU A 740 -39.34 3.91 0.38
CA GLU A 740 -40.80 3.96 0.46
C GLU A 740 -41.30 5.36 0.89
N HIS A 741 -40.43 6.19 1.47
CA HIS A 741 -40.79 7.54 1.91
C HIS A 741 -40.75 8.53 0.72
N GLU A 742 -41.67 9.50 0.71
CA GLU A 742 -41.65 10.60 -0.25
C GLU A 742 -40.55 11.60 0.13
N LEU A 743 -39.56 11.77 -0.75
CA LEU A 743 -38.49 12.75 -0.59
C LEU A 743 -38.94 14.14 -1.06
N PRO A 744 -38.47 15.22 -0.41
CA PRO A 744 -38.69 16.58 -0.93
C PRO A 744 -38.08 16.72 -2.33
N ARG A 745 -38.68 17.58 -3.16
CA ARG A 745 -38.21 17.89 -4.54
C ARG A 745 -36.96 18.76 -4.50
N LEU A 746 -35.86 18.23 -3.97
CA LEU A 746 -34.55 18.88 -3.93
C LEU A 746 -33.61 18.23 -4.93
N ASN A 747 -32.63 19.00 -5.41
CA ASN A 747 -31.55 18.43 -6.20
C ASN A 747 -30.73 17.45 -5.35
N PRO A 748 -30.16 16.38 -5.94
CA PRO A 748 -29.32 15.43 -5.22
C PRO A 748 -28.17 16.08 -4.42
N ASP A 749 -27.61 17.19 -4.92
CA ASP A 749 -26.52 17.93 -4.28
C ASP A 749 -27.02 18.81 -3.10
N GLU A 750 -28.31 19.13 -3.07
CA GLU A 750 -28.94 19.93 -2.00
C GLU A 750 -29.40 19.05 -0.82
N LEU A 751 -29.72 17.78 -1.07
CA LEU A 751 -30.11 16.81 -0.03
C LEU A 751 -29.01 16.56 1.01
N ALA A 752 -27.75 16.86 0.67
CA ALA A 752 -26.60 16.73 1.56
C ALA A 752 -26.55 17.77 2.69
N PHE A 753 -27.29 18.88 2.56
CA PHE A 753 -27.27 20.00 3.50
C PHE A 753 -28.57 20.07 4.29
N ILE A 754 -28.50 19.88 5.61
CA ILE A 754 -29.67 19.88 6.49
C ILE A 754 -30.52 21.16 6.36
N ASP A 755 -29.88 22.33 6.18
CA ASP A 755 -30.57 23.63 6.06
C ASP A 755 -31.43 23.76 4.78
N LYS A 756 -31.19 22.92 3.76
CA LYS A 756 -32.00 22.92 2.53
C LYS A 756 -33.31 22.15 2.68
N TRP A 757 -33.41 21.27 3.68
CA TRP A 757 -34.63 20.53 3.96
C TRP A 757 -35.74 21.38 4.58
N SER A 758 -35.39 22.54 5.17
CA SER A 758 -36.32 23.44 5.86
C SER A 758 -36.87 24.59 5.00
N GLY A 759 -36.50 24.70 3.71
CA GLY A 759 -36.80 25.88 2.86
C GLY A 759 -37.88 25.71 1.79
N GLY A 760 -38.74 24.70 1.88
CA GLY A 760 -39.55 24.24 0.73
C GLY A 760 -40.84 25.00 0.37
N ASP A 761 -41.30 25.99 1.14
CA ASP A 761 -42.68 26.51 1.00
C ASP A 761 -42.86 27.86 0.28
N ASP A 762 -41.81 28.47 -0.28
CA ASP A 762 -41.98 29.69 -1.08
C ASP A 762 -42.02 29.38 -2.58
N GLY A 763 -43.25 29.34 -3.13
CA GLY A 763 -43.50 29.21 -4.55
C GLY A 763 -42.81 30.31 -5.36
N CYS A 764 -42.04 29.93 -6.38
CA CYS A 764 -41.55 30.85 -7.40
C CYS A 764 -41.87 30.32 -8.80
N VAL A 765 -42.77 31.09 -9.42
CA VAL A 765 -43.21 31.10 -10.81
C VAL A 765 -42.02 31.10 -11.76
N GLY A 766 -42.14 30.32 -12.84
CA GLY A 766 -41.14 30.22 -13.89
C GLY A 766 -40.89 31.54 -14.61
N THR A 767 -39.62 31.77 -14.93
CA THR A 767 -39.22 32.68 -16.01
C THR A 767 -38.25 31.93 -16.90
N GLU A 768 -38.73 31.52 -18.07
CA GLU A 768 -37.92 31.13 -19.21
C GLU A 768 -37.04 32.32 -19.62
N SER A 769 -35.71 32.16 -19.54
CA SER A 769 -34.77 33.06 -20.21
C SER A 769 -34.27 32.41 -21.49
N ASN A 770 -34.81 32.89 -22.61
CA ASN A 770 -34.29 32.66 -23.97
C ASN A 770 -32.79 32.99 -24.02
N GLY A 771 -31.96 31.97 -24.28
CA GLY A 771 -30.51 32.09 -24.39
C GLY A 771 -29.88 31.09 -25.35
N ASP A 772 -30.66 30.54 -26.29
CA ASP A 772 -30.20 29.53 -27.25
C ASP A 772 -30.28 30.07 -28.68
N GLU A 773 -29.28 30.85 -29.09
CA GLU A 773 -29.01 31.07 -30.54
C GLU A 773 -27.58 31.53 -30.87
N THR A 774 -26.75 31.85 -29.87
CA THR A 774 -25.38 32.35 -30.08
C THR A 774 -24.28 31.29 -29.92
N TRP A 775 -24.57 30.12 -29.32
CA TRP A 775 -23.59 29.05 -29.13
C TRP A 775 -23.41 28.13 -30.36
N LEU A 776 -24.51 27.78 -31.04
CA LEU A 776 -24.47 26.91 -32.23
C LEU A 776 -23.68 27.51 -33.41
N LYS A 777 -23.70 28.84 -33.58
CA LYS A 777 -22.90 29.53 -34.63
C LYS A 777 -21.41 29.63 -34.31
N LYS A 778 -21.00 29.52 -33.03
CA LYS A 778 -19.57 29.52 -32.64
C LYS A 778 -18.94 28.13 -32.80
N GLU A 779 -19.69 27.06 -32.58
CA GLU A 779 -19.19 25.69 -32.69
C GLU A 779 -18.96 25.26 -34.15
N GLU A 780 -19.82 25.70 -35.08
CA GLU A 780 -19.67 25.37 -36.51
C GLU A 780 -18.45 26.07 -37.15
N LYS A 781 -18.09 27.26 -36.66
CA LYS A 781 -16.92 28.02 -37.11
C LYS A 781 -15.61 27.40 -36.61
N ALA A 782 -15.63 26.74 -35.44
CA ALA A 782 -14.49 25.99 -34.89
C ALA A 782 -14.28 24.65 -35.63
N LYS A 783 -15.36 23.95 -35.99
CA LYS A 783 -15.28 22.69 -36.77
C LYS A 783 -14.72 22.90 -38.19
N LYS A 784 -15.09 23.99 -38.88
CA LYS A 784 -14.52 24.35 -40.21
C LYS A 784 -13.04 24.75 -40.17
N LYS A 785 -12.53 25.28 -39.06
CA LYS A 785 -11.11 25.64 -38.90
C LYS A 785 -10.22 24.42 -38.62
N THR A 786 -10.77 23.39 -37.97
CA THR A 786 -10.06 22.14 -37.64
C THR A 786 -9.93 21.20 -38.84
N ALA A 787 -10.92 21.18 -39.75
CA ALA A 787 -10.87 20.39 -40.97
C ALA A 787 -9.82 20.87 -41.99
N LYS A 788 -9.52 22.18 -42.04
CA LYS A 788 -8.45 22.72 -42.91
C LYS A 788 -7.04 22.39 -42.42
N LEU A 789 -6.83 22.19 -41.12
CA LEU A 789 -5.52 21.85 -40.55
C LEU A 789 -5.13 20.38 -40.86
N PHE A 790 -6.10 19.48 -40.95
CA PHE A 790 -5.88 18.06 -41.21
C PHE A 790 -5.48 17.76 -42.67
N VAL A 791 -5.87 18.60 -43.62
CA VAL A 791 -5.53 18.44 -45.05
C VAL A 791 -4.08 18.85 -45.34
N VAL A 792 -3.55 19.83 -44.60
CA VAL A 792 -2.16 20.31 -44.74
C VAL A 792 -1.15 19.28 -44.18
N ASP A 793 -1.50 18.61 -43.09
CA ASP A 793 -0.64 17.60 -42.45
C ASP A 793 -0.54 16.30 -43.29
N LYS A 794 -1.62 15.91 -43.99
CA LYS A 794 -1.63 14.75 -44.89
C LYS A 794 -0.78 14.97 -46.16
N ALA A 795 -0.63 16.23 -46.59
CA ALA A 795 0.23 16.61 -47.73
C ALA A 795 1.73 16.66 -47.35
N GLN A 796 2.06 17.05 -46.11
CA GLN A 796 3.45 17.00 -45.60
C GLN A 796 3.91 15.57 -45.32
N LYS A 797 3.03 14.69 -44.83
CA LYS A 797 3.34 13.27 -44.59
C LYS A 797 3.70 12.50 -45.87
N LYS A 798 3.02 12.79 -47.00
CA LYS A 798 3.33 12.20 -48.32
C LYS A 798 4.67 12.66 -48.93
N ARG A 799 5.23 13.79 -48.48
CA ARG A 799 6.56 14.28 -48.92
C ARG A 799 7.72 13.66 -48.14
N LEU A 800 7.52 13.16 -46.93
CA LEU A 800 8.56 12.53 -46.11
C LEU A 800 8.80 11.04 -46.46
N GLU A 801 7.81 10.34 -47.01
CA GLU A 801 7.90 8.89 -47.27
C GLU A 801 8.73 8.52 -48.52
N ARG A 802 9.20 9.48 -49.33
CA ARG A 802 10.03 9.21 -50.54
C ARG A 802 11.55 9.18 -50.30
N LYS A 803 12.06 9.45 -49.09
CA LYS A 803 13.51 9.49 -48.82
C LYS A 803 14.24 8.20 -48.38
N PRO A 804 13.62 7.07 -47.96
CA PRO A 804 14.38 5.98 -47.35
C PRO A 804 15.13 5.06 -48.36
N GLY A 805 14.83 5.14 -49.66
CA GLY A 805 15.45 4.28 -50.67
C GLY A 805 16.89 4.64 -51.08
N LEU A 806 17.30 5.90 -50.91
CA LEU A 806 18.61 6.38 -51.39
C LEU A 806 19.73 6.23 -50.34
N GLU A 807 19.42 6.33 -49.04
CA GLU A 807 20.41 6.18 -47.95
C GLU A 807 20.79 4.71 -47.67
N ALA A 808 19.84 3.78 -47.85
CA ALA A 808 20.10 2.35 -47.70
C ALA A 808 21.08 1.81 -48.77
N LYS A 809 21.04 2.36 -49.99
CA LYS A 809 22.01 2.02 -51.06
C LYS A 809 23.40 2.60 -50.83
N ARG A 810 23.53 3.72 -50.11
CA ARG A 810 24.83 4.33 -49.74
C ARG A 810 25.52 3.58 -48.58
N LYS A 811 24.77 3.09 -47.58
CA LYS A 811 25.31 2.32 -46.45
C LYS A 811 25.80 0.91 -46.84
N LYS A 812 25.15 0.27 -47.82
CA LYS A 812 25.53 -1.07 -48.33
C LYS A 812 26.80 -1.07 -49.21
N ARG A 813 27.25 0.10 -49.70
CA ARG A 813 28.55 0.25 -50.39
C ARG A 813 29.70 0.53 -49.42
N MET A 814 29.46 1.19 -48.27
CA MET A 814 30.52 1.41 -47.26
C MET A 814 30.87 0.14 -46.48
N LEU A 815 29.88 -0.70 -46.14
CA LEU A 815 30.10 -1.92 -45.35
C LEU A 815 30.78 -3.06 -46.13
N ARG A 816 30.99 -2.90 -47.44
CA ARG A 816 31.71 -3.88 -48.27
C ARG A 816 33.23 -3.62 -48.32
N ASN A 817 33.70 -2.50 -47.78
CA ASN A 817 35.11 -2.09 -47.79
C ASN A 817 35.85 -2.27 -46.44
N GLN A 818 35.22 -2.86 -45.43
CA GLN A 818 35.85 -3.12 -44.12
C GLN A 818 35.78 -4.61 -43.81
N GLY A 819 36.63 -5.40 -44.46
CA GLY A 819 36.82 -6.81 -44.16
C GLY A 819 37.37 -6.98 -42.74
N LEU A 820 36.65 -7.72 -41.91
CA LEU A 820 37.13 -8.24 -40.61
C LEU A 820 36.41 -9.56 -40.35
N GLU A 821 37.04 -10.63 -40.82
CA GLU A 821 36.73 -12.02 -40.51
C GLU A 821 37.08 -12.36 -39.05
N GLY A 822 36.42 -13.40 -38.55
CA GLY A 822 36.35 -13.77 -37.14
C GLY A 822 37.62 -14.35 -36.51
N GLY A 823 37.63 -14.32 -35.19
CA GLY A 823 38.58 -15.02 -34.34
C GLY A 823 37.98 -15.25 -32.95
N ARG A 824 37.56 -16.48 -32.68
CA ARG A 824 36.96 -16.92 -31.42
C ARG A 824 38.10 -17.12 -30.39
N LYS A 825 38.34 -16.14 -29.51
CA LYS A 825 39.18 -16.33 -28.30
C LYS A 825 38.27 -16.52 -27.08
N VAL A 826 38.36 -17.70 -26.46
CA VAL A 826 37.78 -17.96 -25.14
C VAL A 826 38.59 -17.16 -24.12
N VAL A 827 37.99 -16.10 -23.58
CA VAL A 827 38.62 -15.22 -22.56
C VAL A 827 38.44 -15.89 -21.20
N LYS A 828 39.57 -16.18 -20.53
CA LYS A 828 39.61 -16.54 -19.11
C LYS A 828 39.23 -15.29 -18.30
N LEU A 829 38.01 -15.26 -17.77
CA LEU A 829 37.58 -14.19 -16.85
C LEU A 829 38.17 -14.43 -15.44
N THR A 830 39.00 -13.49 -14.99
CA THR A 830 39.52 -13.40 -13.62
C THR A 830 38.49 -12.73 -12.69
N GLY A 831 38.57 -12.94 -11.37
CA GLY A 831 37.65 -12.35 -10.39
C GLY A 831 37.58 -10.82 -10.46
N ALA A 832 38.66 -10.16 -10.87
CA ALA A 832 38.70 -8.72 -11.13
C ALA A 832 37.86 -8.29 -12.34
N GLU A 833 37.70 -9.13 -13.37
CA GLU A 833 36.89 -8.84 -14.55
C GLU A 833 35.40 -9.05 -14.29
N ILE A 834 35.04 -10.01 -13.43
CA ILE A 834 33.68 -10.16 -12.89
C ILE A 834 33.32 -8.96 -12.00
N GLY A 835 34.26 -8.53 -11.13
CA GLY A 835 34.11 -7.30 -10.36
C GLY A 835 33.93 -6.05 -11.23
N ARG A 836 34.69 -5.93 -12.34
CA ARG A 836 34.50 -4.85 -13.33
C ARG A 836 33.17 -4.95 -14.05
N LEU A 837 32.70 -6.15 -14.41
CA LEU A 837 31.37 -6.33 -15.00
C LEU A 837 30.28 -5.88 -14.02
N VAL A 838 30.32 -6.34 -12.77
CA VAL A 838 29.37 -5.95 -11.72
C VAL A 838 29.42 -4.45 -11.46
N PHE A 839 30.60 -3.85 -11.47
CA PHE A 839 30.80 -2.41 -11.31
C PHE A 839 30.23 -1.60 -12.49
N ILE A 840 30.49 -2.02 -13.73
CA ILE A 840 29.93 -1.39 -14.94
C ILE A 840 28.41 -1.53 -14.95
N PHE A 841 27.88 -2.71 -14.60
CA PHE A 841 26.43 -2.93 -14.46
C PHE A 841 25.82 -2.04 -13.37
N SER A 842 26.51 -1.88 -12.23
CA SER A 842 26.08 -1.03 -11.12
C SER A 842 26.09 0.45 -11.50
N LEU A 843 27.09 0.91 -12.26
CA LEU A 843 27.21 2.30 -12.73
C LEU A 843 26.13 2.65 -13.76
N ILE A 844 25.92 1.80 -14.77
CA ILE A 844 24.84 2.00 -15.77
C ILE A 844 23.50 2.09 -15.06
N PHE A 845 23.32 1.28 -14.03
CA PHE A 845 22.08 1.19 -13.28
C PHE A 845 21.86 2.38 -12.33
N PHE A 846 22.93 2.85 -11.68
CA PHE A 846 22.93 4.07 -10.88
C PHE A 846 22.59 5.30 -11.73
N ASP A 847 23.10 5.37 -12.97
CA ASP A 847 22.77 6.46 -13.90
C ASP A 847 21.29 6.49 -14.31
N ILE A 848 20.65 5.33 -14.54
CA ILE A 848 19.19 5.24 -14.84
C ILE A 848 18.37 5.79 -13.68
N ILE A 849 18.75 5.40 -12.47
CA ILE A 849 18.01 5.71 -11.25
C ILE A 849 18.24 7.16 -10.84
N SER A 850 19.46 7.68 -11.03
CA SER A 850 19.77 9.10 -10.89
C SER A 850 18.98 9.95 -11.88
N LEU A 851 18.79 9.47 -13.12
CA LEU A 851 17.92 10.11 -14.10
C LEU A 851 16.45 10.13 -13.65
N ALA A 852 15.96 9.01 -13.11
CA ALA A 852 14.61 8.88 -12.57
C ALA A 852 14.40 9.83 -11.36
N GLY A 853 15.35 9.86 -10.42
CA GLY A 853 15.31 10.75 -9.26
C GLY A 853 15.23 12.24 -9.67
N LYS A 854 15.97 12.64 -10.71
CA LYS A 854 15.93 14.01 -11.25
C LYS A 854 14.58 14.39 -11.87
N GLU A 855 13.88 13.46 -12.53
CA GLU A 855 12.55 13.73 -13.10
C GLU A 855 11.48 13.93 -12.01
N PHE A 856 11.60 13.24 -10.88
CA PHE A 856 10.65 13.34 -9.76
C PHE A 856 10.99 14.43 -8.73
N GLY A 857 12.03 15.24 -8.99
CA GLY A 857 12.46 16.31 -8.07
C GLY A 857 13.08 15.79 -6.77
N ILE A 858 13.58 14.56 -6.75
CA ILE A 858 14.28 13.97 -5.61
C ILE A 858 15.70 14.55 -5.62
N VAL A 859 16.02 15.34 -4.59
CA VAL A 859 17.28 16.09 -4.44
C VAL A 859 18.49 15.14 -4.48
N HIS A 860 19.56 15.62 -5.10
CA HIS A 860 20.90 15.02 -5.16
C HIS A 860 21.32 14.42 -3.81
N ILE A 861 21.50 13.10 -3.76
CA ILE A 861 22.56 12.52 -2.92
C ILE A 861 23.73 12.36 -3.88
N ALA A 862 24.68 13.30 -3.78
CA ALA A 862 25.93 13.29 -4.50
C ALA A 862 26.82 12.12 -4.05
#